data_AF-A0A2E1LUS0-F1
#
_entry.id   AF-A0A2E1LUS0-F1
#
_cell.length_a   1.000
_cell.length_b   1.000
_cell.length_c   1.000
_cell.angle_alpha   90.00
_cell.angle_beta   90.00
_cell.angle_gamma   90.00
#
_symmetry.space_group_name_H-M   'P 1'
#
loop_
_entity.id
_entity.type
_entity.pdbx_description
1 polymer ?
#
loop_
_entity_poly.entity_id
_entity_poly.type
_entity_poly.pdbx_seq_one_letter_code
_entity_poly.pdbx_strand_id
1 'polypeptide(L)'
;MSTRTTFILLTLLVATTWMSCTTKRDGRAYRLYHNTTAKYNGFYYANEALEEADGKLEEMHEERWDEVLPLFLESDESTAQQIFPLMERAIEKCTRVVDRHTMAPPKRMTKSFNRPVMNKWIDDNYTVIGKSYYLKGDYPKAEEIFTYLSRTVDGDDAEAWSFSWLGRTHMRTGDEIKAKNALAKAESIRDASDEAMVHTLMVLAQYKILNGDYEAAARHLEDALPRMGKKDKARTRATFVLAQCLREAKDKEGAIEQFQEVASMRWADYEWVFQGNIQQAMTYERRNGNSEAIVELLEAMLEDHKNEPYLDQVFFALGEVALEDRRRDESFGLFKQSVAAHTDDDRQLGKGYLKLADLYMEDLVYPTAQAYYDSALAYIEEDDERMEEVSALASDLNSLVGNLDIIQEVDSMLALCDMDEDLRLRAVDRVLRNMELELKRMREDREAALEAAAAAAAADNTGVGMFWPYNGQLRASGQQQFLSFWGDRVLEDDWRRSNKMANLFSEDDDVTEEGEQGGEDEVLDPLDPANLPTFEELLASLPCEPDTRVLQEERMAEAYYNAGLDYREKLNDNEKAIETWAELIDKLDSSFFHPTAHYQLFRTYLEREVEENYQNPFCDDCNSAYWADEIVRLYPGSEWAKLILDPEFLDEEEVLREAQREVYEDLLGRYYRRDYQNVLLDIDDVVARDSVNFFACKYTLLRAQCVGGLTSYTGDRTPYFEALQGIVASCPDTEESAFASELMRTLGVDLGEAPPKKEQEEAQEVQPFAIQPSNQHYLGIFVPVGRGNGNEIKATTADFNSAFFGSKRLKVTSNLIDRATQVVLVKSFNNQEEAMGYYEVFTSNREDLIDINSSGYDIAVISNENYVTLFKNKDIRGYVDFFSQHYLSGQ
;
A
#
# COMPACT_ATOMS: atom_id res chain seq x y z
N MET A 1 61.65 -31.44 35.24
CA MET A 1 61.42 -32.15 33.96
C MET A 1 62.31 -31.49 32.90
N SER A 2 63.11 -32.27 32.19
CA SER A 2 64.13 -31.79 31.25
C SER A 2 63.48 -31.08 30.05
N THR A 3 64.14 -30.06 29.50
CA THR A 3 63.78 -29.42 28.21
C THR A 3 63.63 -30.45 27.07
N ARG A 4 64.27 -31.62 27.16
CA ARG A 4 64.04 -32.74 26.23
C ARG A 4 62.69 -33.44 26.46
N THR A 5 62.25 -33.60 27.71
CA THR A 5 60.93 -34.21 27.99
C THR A 5 59.79 -33.31 27.56
N THR A 6 59.91 -31.99 27.67
CA THR A 6 58.91 -31.05 27.14
C THR A 6 58.93 -30.99 25.61
N PHE A 7 60.11 -31.03 24.97
CA PHE A 7 60.20 -31.09 23.51
C PHE A 7 59.63 -32.39 22.93
N ILE A 8 59.88 -33.53 23.59
CA ILE A 8 59.30 -34.83 23.21
C ILE A 8 57.79 -34.84 23.43
N LEU A 9 57.29 -34.29 24.55
CA LEU A 9 55.85 -34.15 24.78
C LEU A 9 55.19 -33.24 23.73
N LEU A 10 55.85 -32.15 23.34
CA LEU A 10 55.36 -31.23 22.32
C LEU A 10 55.35 -31.88 20.92
N THR A 11 56.40 -32.61 20.55
CA THR A 11 56.44 -33.32 19.26
C THR A 11 55.47 -34.50 19.21
N LEU A 12 55.25 -35.19 20.34
CA LEU A 12 54.26 -36.25 20.43
C LEU A 12 52.83 -35.68 20.36
N LEU A 13 52.58 -34.53 21.00
CA LEU A 13 51.31 -33.79 20.90
C LEU A 13 51.04 -33.38 19.45
N VAL A 14 52.03 -32.78 18.76
CA VAL A 14 51.94 -32.39 17.34
C VAL A 14 51.76 -33.60 16.42
N ALA A 15 52.44 -34.72 16.68
CA ALA A 15 52.25 -35.95 15.91
C ALA A 15 50.85 -36.54 16.10
N THR A 16 50.28 -36.46 17.31
CA THR A 16 48.92 -36.94 17.58
C THR A 16 47.84 -36.07 16.95
N THR A 17 48.04 -34.75 16.84
CA THR A 17 47.09 -33.85 16.17
C THR A 17 47.08 -34.04 14.65
N TRP A 18 48.22 -34.36 14.03
CA TRP A 18 48.30 -34.67 12.60
C TRP A 18 47.66 -36.01 12.25
N MET A 19 47.74 -36.99 13.16
CA MET A 19 47.10 -38.29 12.99
C MET A 19 45.60 -38.28 13.29
N SER A 20 45.05 -37.26 13.98
CA SER A 20 43.63 -37.19 14.38
C SER A 20 42.68 -36.60 13.33
N CYS A 21 43.19 -36.14 12.17
CA CYS A 21 42.38 -35.53 11.12
C CYS A 21 41.54 -36.51 10.28
N THR A 22 41.64 -37.82 10.47
CA THR A 22 40.92 -38.81 9.64
C THR A 22 39.53 -39.13 10.20
N THR A 23 38.51 -38.96 9.37
CA THR A 23 37.09 -39.30 9.65
C THR A 23 36.79 -40.80 9.59
N LYS A 24 37.74 -41.63 9.11
CA LYS A 24 37.56 -43.07 8.88
C LYS A 24 37.99 -43.93 10.09
N ARG A 25 38.46 -43.32 11.17
CA ARG A 25 38.91 -44.01 12.39
C ARG A 25 38.16 -43.50 13.62
N ASP A 26 37.89 -44.42 14.55
CA ASP A 26 37.22 -44.10 15.81
C ASP A 26 38.19 -44.13 17.01
N GLY A 27 38.07 -43.14 17.90
CA GLY A 27 38.79 -43.05 19.16
C GLY A 27 38.65 -41.68 19.82
N ARG A 28 38.95 -41.60 21.12
CA ARG A 28 38.79 -40.36 21.92
C ARG A 28 39.50 -39.14 21.31
N ALA A 29 40.73 -39.31 20.81
CA ALA A 29 41.49 -38.22 20.19
C ALA A 29 40.85 -37.74 18.87
N TYR A 30 40.36 -38.67 18.04
CA TYR A 30 39.66 -38.38 16.79
C TYR A 30 38.34 -37.65 17.05
N ARG A 31 37.51 -38.20 17.94
CA ARG A 31 36.24 -37.58 18.32
C ARG A 31 36.46 -36.21 18.96
N LEU A 32 37.46 -36.04 19.84
CA LEU A 32 37.76 -34.73 20.43
C LEU A 32 38.14 -33.72 19.36
N TYR A 33 39.07 -34.06 18.46
CA TYR A 33 39.49 -33.19 17.36
C TYR A 33 38.29 -32.76 16.49
N HIS A 34 37.51 -33.72 16.00
CA HIS A 34 36.36 -33.43 15.13
C HIS A 34 35.27 -32.65 15.87
N ASN A 35 34.98 -32.95 17.15
CA ASN A 35 34.02 -32.18 17.94
C ASN A 35 34.49 -30.74 18.22
N THR A 36 35.76 -30.53 18.57
CA THR A 36 36.27 -29.17 18.85
C THR A 36 36.32 -28.32 17.60
N THR A 37 36.70 -28.92 16.47
CA THR A 37 36.76 -28.21 15.18
C THR A 37 35.37 -27.94 14.62
N ALA A 38 34.44 -28.89 14.73
CA ALA A 38 33.04 -28.67 14.34
C ALA A 38 32.38 -27.54 15.15
N LYS A 39 32.61 -27.51 16.48
CA LYS A 39 32.09 -26.44 17.34
C LYS A 39 32.64 -25.06 16.97
N TYR A 40 33.96 -24.90 16.98
CA TYR A 40 34.58 -23.58 16.92
C TYR A 40 34.87 -23.08 15.50
N ASN A 41 34.99 -23.95 14.49
CA ASN A 41 35.28 -23.50 13.12
C ASN A 41 34.02 -23.37 12.24
N GLY A 42 32.93 -24.05 12.59
CA GLY A 42 31.66 -23.95 11.85
C GLY A 42 30.55 -23.44 12.73
N PHE A 43 30.10 -24.25 13.68
CA PHE A 43 28.88 -23.98 14.46
C PHE A 43 28.89 -22.61 15.15
N TYR A 44 29.97 -22.25 15.85
CA TYR A 44 30.08 -20.96 16.54
C TYR A 44 29.97 -19.77 15.58
N TYR A 45 30.81 -19.73 14.53
CA TYR A 45 30.82 -18.63 13.57
C TYR A 45 29.55 -18.55 12.71
N ALA A 46 28.89 -19.70 12.48
CA ALA A 46 27.64 -19.71 11.75
C ALA A 46 26.49 -19.15 12.60
N ASN A 47 26.43 -19.46 13.91
CA ASN A 47 25.45 -18.83 14.80
C ASN A 47 25.73 -17.35 15.03
N GLU A 48 27.00 -16.93 15.09
CA GLU A 48 27.36 -15.50 15.14
C GLU A 48 26.84 -14.76 13.89
N ALA A 49 26.86 -15.41 12.71
CA ALA A 49 26.28 -14.86 11.50
C ALA A 49 24.75 -14.84 11.50
N LEU A 50 24.09 -15.81 12.14
CA LEU A 50 22.65 -15.78 12.34
C LEU A 50 22.25 -14.65 13.31
N GLU A 51 22.96 -14.50 14.43
CA GLU A 51 22.69 -13.44 15.42
C GLU A 51 22.90 -12.04 14.83
N GLU A 52 23.91 -11.86 13.98
CA GLU A 52 24.11 -10.63 13.22
C GLU A 52 22.97 -10.37 12.22
N ALA A 53 22.39 -11.42 11.63
CA ALA A 53 21.27 -11.29 10.72
C ALA A 53 19.97 -10.98 11.46
N ASP A 54 19.73 -11.63 12.61
CA ASP A 54 18.58 -11.35 13.48
C ASP A 54 18.62 -9.89 13.95
N GLY A 55 19.79 -9.38 14.35
CA GLY A 55 19.95 -7.97 14.70
C GLY A 55 19.65 -7.00 13.54
N LYS A 56 20.06 -7.34 12.31
CA LYS A 56 19.70 -6.54 11.13
C LYS A 56 18.20 -6.59 10.83
N LEU A 57 17.56 -7.75 10.99
CA LEU A 57 16.11 -7.87 10.83
C LEU A 57 15.39 -7.03 11.87
N GLU A 58 15.85 -7.03 13.13
CA GLU A 58 15.30 -6.18 14.20
C GLU A 58 15.47 -4.68 13.90
N GLU A 59 16.62 -4.25 13.35
CA GLU A 59 16.87 -2.84 13.01
C GLU A 59 16.03 -2.33 11.83
N MET A 60 15.64 -3.21 10.90
CA MET A 60 14.81 -2.85 9.74
C MET A 60 13.31 -3.02 9.99
N HIS A 61 12.93 -3.67 11.08
CA HIS A 61 11.55 -4.02 11.37
C HIS A 61 10.94 -3.02 12.35
N GLU A 62 9.83 -2.41 11.96
CA GLU A 62 9.02 -1.57 12.82
C GLU A 62 7.80 -2.35 13.30
N GLU A 63 7.56 -2.34 14.62
CA GLU A 63 6.48 -3.13 15.21
C GLU A 63 5.10 -2.46 15.02
N ARG A 64 4.11 -3.27 14.64
CA ARG A 64 2.69 -2.87 14.58
C ARG A 64 2.00 -3.17 15.91
N TRP A 65 2.21 -2.29 16.88
CA TRP A 65 1.83 -2.52 18.29
C TRP A 65 0.32 -2.76 18.53
N ASP A 66 -0.54 -2.30 17.63
CA ASP A 66 -2.00 -2.46 17.74
C ASP A 66 -2.47 -3.86 17.32
N GLU A 67 -1.69 -4.50 16.45
CA GLU A 67 -1.94 -5.85 15.96
C GLU A 67 -1.24 -6.90 16.84
N VAL A 68 -1.73 -8.14 16.79
CA VAL A 68 -1.05 -9.25 17.47
C VAL A 68 0.30 -9.49 16.81
N LEU A 69 1.39 -9.15 17.51
CA LEU A 69 2.73 -9.20 16.93
C LEU A 69 3.12 -10.63 16.56
N PRO A 70 3.86 -10.81 15.45
CA PRO A 70 4.43 -12.11 15.13
C PRO A 70 5.49 -12.50 16.16
N LEU A 71 5.50 -13.75 16.60
CA LEU A 71 6.48 -14.30 17.53
C LEU A 71 7.88 -14.42 16.91
N PHE A 72 7.93 -14.51 15.58
CA PHE A 72 9.16 -14.58 14.81
C PHE A 72 9.15 -13.48 13.76
N LEU A 73 10.25 -12.73 13.68
CA LEU A 73 10.48 -11.85 12.54
C LEU A 73 10.83 -12.74 11.34
N GLU A 74 10.10 -12.53 10.26
CA GLU A 74 10.28 -13.24 9.01
C GLU A 74 11.03 -12.33 8.03
N SER A 75 11.81 -12.93 7.12
CA SER A 75 12.45 -12.17 6.05
C SER A 75 11.48 -12.04 4.87
N ASP A 76 11.28 -10.81 4.43
CA ASP A 76 10.62 -10.47 3.16
C ASP A 76 11.65 -10.33 2.05
N GLU A 77 11.21 -10.19 0.81
CA GLU A 77 12.12 -10.22 -0.35
C GLU A 77 13.21 -9.14 -0.28
N SER A 78 12.86 -7.94 0.18
CA SER A 78 13.78 -6.81 0.36
C SER A 78 14.77 -7.03 1.52
N THR A 79 14.29 -7.48 2.68
CA THR A 79 15.11 -7.69 3.88
C THR A 79 15.99 -8.92 3.75
N ALA A 80 15.49 -9.98 3.09
CA ALA A 80 16.24 -11.19 2.78
C ALA A 80 17.52 -10.86 1.99
N GLN A 81 17.43 -10.00 0.97
CA GLN A 81 18.59 -9.58 0.17
C GLN A 81 19.73 -8.99 1.02
N GLN A 82 19.41 -8.23 2.07
CA GLN A 82 20.42 -7.61 2.94
C GLN A 82 21.10 -8.61 3.89
N ILE A 83 20.41 -9.68 4.28
CA ILE A 83 20.96 -10.73 5.14
C ILE A 83 21.58 -11.91 4.36
N PHE A 84 21.40 -11.99 3.04
CA PHE A 84 21.95 -13.05 2.19
C PHE A 84 23.45 -13.33 2.40
N PRO A 85 24.35 -12.33 2.51
CA PRO A 85 25.76 -12.59 2.74
C PRO A 85 26.03 -13.32 4.05
N LEU A 86 25.26 -12.99 5.10
CA LEU A 86 25.37 -13.63 6.41
C LEU A 86 24.87 -15.08 6.36
N MET A 87 23.75 -15.32 5.65
CA MET A 87 23.21 -16.67 5.44
C MET A 87 24.17 -17.55 4.63
N GLU A 88 24.77 -17.02 3.57
CA GLU A 88 25.78 -17.73 2.77
C GLU A 88 27.03 -18.07 3.59
N ARG A 89 27.48 -17.12 4.43
CA ARG A 89 28.58 -17.37 5.37
C ARG A 89 28.24 -18.51 6.33
N ALA A 90 27.03 -18.52 6.91
CA ALA A 90 26.58 -19.60 7.79
C ALA A 90 26.54 -20.96 7.06
N ILE A 91 25.94 -20.99 5.86
CA ILE A 91 25.84 -22.19 5.01
C ILE A 91 27.23 -22.73 4.67
N GLU A 92 28.17 -21.89 4.22
CA GLU A 92 29.51 -22.32 3.83
C GLU A 92 30.26 -22.94 5.01
N LYS A 93 30.22 -22.27 6.18
CA LYS A 93 30.92 -22.71 7.40
C LYS A 93 30.37 -24.05 7.90
N CYS A 94 29.05 -24.19 7.95
CA CYS A 94 28.41 -25.43 8.38
C CYS A 94 28.58 -26.56 7.36
N THR A 95 28.42 -26.29 6.07
CA THR A 95 28.63 -27.28 5.00
C THR A 95 30.06 -27.82 5.03
N ARG A 96 31.05 -26.95 5.24
CA ARG A 96 32.45 -27.37 5.40
C ARG A 96 32.66 -28.27 6.62
N VAL A 97 31.93 -28.04 7.72
CA VAL A 97 31.96 -28.91 8.89
C VAL A 97 31.34 -30.27 8.58
N VAL A 98 30.16 -30.29 7.97
CA VAL A 98 29.47 -31.52 7.56
C VAL A 98 30.38 -32.34 6.63
N ASP A 99 30.98 -31.74 5.61
CA ASP A 99 31.85 -32.43 4.65
C ASP A 99 33.12 -33.02 5.28
N ARG A 100 33.77 -32.27 6.17
CA ARG A 100 35.12 -32.60 6.67
C ARG A 100 35.14 -33.28 8.02
N HIS A 101 34.07 -33.16 8.81
CA HIS A 101 34.02 -33.62 10.20
C HIS A 101 32.89 -34.62 10.47
N THR A 102 32.12 -35.02 9.46
CA THR A 102 31.26 -36.21 9.57
C THR A 102 32.11 -37.47 9.67
N MET A 103 31.98 -38.17 10.79
CA MET A 103 32.74 -39.37 11.09
C MET A 103 31.95 -40.64 10.73
N ALA A 104 32.38 -41.34 9.68
CA ALA A 104 31.79 -42.61 9.24
C ALA A 104 32.84 -43.75 9.22
N PRO A 105 33.36 -44.17 10.40
CA PRO A 105 34.32 -45.26 10.47
C PRO A 105 33.67 -46.61 10.12
N PRO A 106 34.37 -47.52 9.41
CA PRO A 106 33.86 -48.88 9.14
C PRO A 106 33.52 -49.62 10.43
N LYS A 107 32.48 -50.49 10.43
CA LYS A 107 32.03 -51.25 11.63
C LYS A 107 33.15 -51.96 12.42
N ARG A 108 34.22 -52.37 11.73
CA ARG A 108 35.40 -53.05 12.33
C ARG A 108 36.32 -52.10 13.13
N MET A 109 36.23 -50.80 12.86
CA MET A 109 37.03 -49.74 13.49
C MET A 109 36.22 -48.91 14.48
N THR A 110 34.90 -49.09 14.54
CA THR A 110 33.99 -48.48 15.51
C THR A 110 34.28 -49.02 16.92
N LYS A 111 34.46 -48.14 17.90
CA LYS A 111 34.68 -48.49 19.30
C LYS A 111 33.38 -48.37 20.08
N SER A 112 33.09 -49.36 20.92
CA SER A 112 31.93 -49.31 21.82
C SER A 112 32.23 -48.38 23.00
N PHE A 113 31.40 -47.35 23.16
CA PHE A 113 31.39 -46.43 24.31
C PHE A 113 29.97 -46.35 24.86
N ASN A 114 29.81 -46.07 26.15
CA ASN A 114 28.50 -45.93 26.82
C ASN A 114 27.62 -44.78 26.25
N ARG A 115 28.18 -43.88 25.44
CA ARG A 115 27.46 -42.84 24.67
C ARG A 115 28.12 -42.70 23.28
N PRO A 116 27.62 -43.38 22.24
CA PRO A 116 28.36 -43.62 21.00
C PRO A 116 28.39 -42.47 20.00
N VAL A 117 27.92 -41.26 20.31
CA VAL A 117 27.91 -40.12 19.38
C VAL A 117 29.33 -39.84 18.87
N MET A 118 29.52 -39.92 17.55
CA MET A 118 30.82 -39.76 16.90
C MET A 118 31.24 -38.29 16.91
N ASN A 119 30.38 -37.45 16.32
CA ASN A 119 30.45 -36.01 16.35
C ASN A 119 29.05 -35.50 16.72
N LYS A 120 28.97 -34.67 17.76
CA LYS A 120 27.71 -34.24 18.37
C LYS A 120 27.16 -32.92 17.82
N TRP A 121 27.84 -32.33 16.84
CA TRP A 121 27.49 -31.02 16.28
C TRP A 121 27.01 -31.15 14.83
N ILE A 122 26.91 -32.37 14.28
CA ILE A 122 26.61 -32.53 12.84
C ILE A 122 25.16 -32.17 12.56
N ASP A 123 24.24 -32.72 13.35
CA ASP A 123 22.85 -32.33 13.50
C ASP A 123 22.71 -30.81 13.72
N ASP A 124 23.41 -30.24 14.70
CA ASP A 124 23.35 -28.80 14.98
C ASP A 124 23.77 -27.95 13.76
N ASN A 125 24.81 -28.37 13.01
CA ASN A 125 25.24 -27.67 11.79
C ASN A 125 24.23 -27.81 10.65
N TYR A 126 23.56 -28.96 10.51
CA TYR A 126 22.46 -29.12 9.55
C TYR A 126 21.26 -28.23 9.91
N THR A 127 20.92 -28.10 11.20
CA THR A 127 19.86 -27.20 11.66
C THR A 127 20.19 -25.76 11.26
N VAL A 128 21.43 -25.30 11.51
CA VAL A 128 21.87 -23.95 11.08
C VAL A 128 21.80 -23.77 9.56
N ILE A 129 22.18 -24.79 8.76
CA ILE A 129 22.03 -24.74 7.30
C ILE A 129 20.55 -24.60 6.90
N GLY A 130 19.66 -25.37 7.50
CA GLY A 130 18.22 -25.30 7.24
C GLY A 130 17.63 -23.92 7.58
N LYS A 131 17.98 -23.37 8.75
CA LYS A 131 17.60 -22.01 9.17
C LYS A 131 18.10 -20.96 8.18
N SER A 132 19.35 -21.10 7.74
CA SER A 132 19.96 -20.15 6.79
C SER A 132 19.28 -20.19 5.42
N TYR A 133 18.89 -21.37 4.92
CA TYR A 133 18.11 -21.47 3.69
C TYR A 133 16.70 -20.90 3.84
N TYR A 134 16.06 -21.11 4.99
CA TYR A 134 14.76 -20.55 5.31
C TYR A 134 14.79 -19.01 5.29
N LEU A 135 15.73 -18.39 6.02
CA LEU A 135 15.92 -16.94 6.06
C LEU A 135 16.39 -16.37 4.71
N LYS A 136 16.92 -17.21 3.82
CA LYS A 136 17.25 -16.84 2.45
C LYS A 136 16.01 -16.86 1.51
N GLY A 137 14.87 -17.38 1.97
CA GLY A 137 13.71 -17.64 1.13
C GLY A 137 13.83 -18.88 0.23
N ASP A 138 14.89 -19.68 0.36
CA ASP A 138 15.05 -20.96 -0.38
C ASP A 138 14.34 -22.10 0.38
N TYR A 139 13.01 -21.96 0.48
CA TYR A 139 12.14 -22.88 1.23
C TYR A 139 12.27 -24.35 0.78
N PRO A 140 12.40 -24.68 -0.53
CA PRO A 140 12.57 -26.08 -0.95
C PRO A 140 13.84 -26.74 -0.39
N LYS A 141 14.96 -26.00 -0.32
CA LYS A 141 16.19 -26.53 0.31
C LYS A 141 16.05 -26.63 1.82
N ALA A 142 15.40 -25.66 2.47
CA ALA A 142 15.11 -25.75 3.88
C ALA A 142 14.29 -27.02 4.20
N GLU A 143 13.22 -27.27 3.44
CA GLU A 143 12.38 -28.47 3.55
C GLU A 143 13.20 -29.76 3.38
N GLU A 144 14.07 -29.83 2.37
CA GLU A 144 14.94 -30.99 2.14
C GLU A 144 15.84 -31.26 3.36
N ILE A 145 16.48 -30.23 3.91
CA ILE A 145 17.39 -30.33 5.05
C ILE A 145 16.66 -30.75 6.33
N PHE A 146 15.52 -30.14 6.65
CA PHE A 146 14.77 -30.50 7.85
C PHE A 146 14.11 -31.88 7.72
N THR A 147 13.67 -32.28 6.52
CA THR A 147 13.20 -33.65 6.24
C THR A 147 14.32 -34.67 6.38
N TYR A 148 15.54 -34.31 5.96
CA TYR A 148 16.71 -35.16 6.16
C TYR A 148 17.01 -35.34 7.65
N LEU A 149 17.02 -34.25 8.42
CA LEU A 149 17.25 -34.28 9.87
C LEU A 149 16.21 -35.15 10.59
N SER A 150 14.92 -34.95 10.31
CA SER A 150 13.82 -35.70 10.92
C SER A 150 13.86 -37.21 10.62
N ARG A 151 14.61 -37.65 9.60
CA ARG A 151 14.71 -39.05 9.18
C ARG A 151 16.02 -39.72 9.59
N THR A 152 17.05 -38.94 9.86
CA THR A 152 18.42 -39.45 10.03
C THR A 152 18.96 -39.33 11.44
N VAL A 153 18.42 -38.40 12.23
CA VAL A 153 18.82 -38.17 13.61
C VAL A 153 17.73 -38.70 14.53
N ASP A 154 18.04 -39.78 15.26
CA ASP A 154 17.13 -40.31 16.29
C ASP A 154 17.31 -39.51 17.60
N GLY A 155 16.29 -38.75 18.01
CA GLY A 155 16.26 -38.04 19.28
C GLY A 155 15.19 -36.95 19.36
N ASP A 156 14.58 -36.80 20.53
CA ASP A 156 13.44 -35.89 20.74
C ASP A 156 13.76 -34.43 20.39
N ASP A 157 14.97 -33.94 20.73
CA ASP A 157 15.42 -32.59 20.35
C ASP A 157 15.49 -32.40 18.84
N ALA A 158 16.08 -33.35 18.12
CA ALA A 158 16.26 -33.25 16.68
C ALA A 158 14.93 -33.34 15.94
N GLU A 159 14.02 -34.19 16.41
CA GLU A 159 12.67 -34.29 15.88
C GLU A 159 11.86 -33.01 16.15
N ALA A 160 11.93 -32.46 17.37
CA ALA A 160 11.22 -31.24 17.74
C ALA A 160 11.64 -30.07 16.85
N TRP A 161 12.96 -29.81 16.75
CA TRP A 161 13.50 -28.79 15.85
C TRP A 161 13.11 -29.03 14.39
N SER A 162 13.23 -30.28 13.90
CA SER A 162 12.96 -30.54 12.49
C SER A 162 11.50 -30.32 12.13
N PHE A 163 10.57 -30.81 12.96
CA PHE A 163 9.14 -30.66 12.68
C PHE A 163 8.62 -29.24 12.92
N SER A 164 9.15 -28.50 13.90
CA SER A 164 8.79 -27.10 14.11
C SER A 164 9.26 -26.23 12.93
N TRP A 165 10.48 -26.42 12.43
CA TRP A 165 10.98 -25.70 11.26
C TRP A 165 10.31 -26.11 9.94
N LEU A 166 9.96 -27.40 9.77
CA LEU A 166 9.11 -27.83 8.64
C LEU A 166 7.74 -27.15 8.70
N GLY A 167 7.14 -27.05 9.90
CA GLY A 167 5.90 -26.31 10.13
C GLY A 167 6.00 -24.87 9.65
N ARG A 168 7.01 -24.13 10.11
CA ARG A 168 7.28 -22.74 9.65
C ARG A 168 7.49 -22.65 8.14
N THR A 169 8.31 -23.54 7.57
CA THR A 169 8.57 -23.58 6.12
C THR A 169 7.26 -23.73 5.34
N HIS A 170 6.40 -24.66 5.76
CA HIS A 170 5.12 -24.89 5.08
C HIS A 170 4.09 -23.77 5.31
N MET A 171 4.08 -23.13 6.48
CA MET A 171 3.27 -21.93 6.72
C MET A 171 3.65 -20.82 5.74
N ARG A 172 4.94 -20.59 5.54
CA ARG A 172 5.44 -19.53 4.64
C ARG A 172 5.18 -19.84 3.17
N THR A 173 5.18 -21.11 2.76
CA THR A 173 4.81 -21.51 1.39
C THR A 173 3.29 -21.63 1.15
N GLY A 174 2.46 -21.36 2.16
CA GLY A 174 0.99 -21.50 2.06
C GLY A 174 0.49 -22.95 1.99
N ASP A 175 1.31 -23.95 2.31
CA ASP A 175 0.91 -25.38 2.30
C ASP A 175 0.36 -25.79 3.67
N GLU A 176 -0.87 -25.37 3.95
CA GLU A 176 -1.52 -25.52 5.26
C GLU A 176 -1.61 -26.99 5.71
N ILE A 177 -1.84 -27.92 4.77
CA ILE A 177 -1.96 -29.36 5.07
C ILE A 177 -0.64 -29.91 5.56
N LYS A 178 0.47 -29.59 4.88
CA LYS A 178 1.80 -30.04 5.33
C LYS A 178 2.21 -29.36 6.62
N ALA A 179 1.91 -28.07 6.79
CA ALA A 179 2.17 -27.34 8.03
C ALA A 179 1.50 -28.02 9.22
N LYS A 180 0.18 -28.26 9.14
CA LYS A 180 -0.59 -28.94 10.18
C LYS A 180 -0.04 -30.32 10.52
N ASN A 181 0.33 -31.11 9.51
CA ASN A 181 0.88 -32.45 9.71
C ASN A 181 2.27 -32.44 10.36
N ALA A 182 3.12 -31.47 10.01
CA ALA A 182 4.43 -31.30 10.64
C ALA A 182 4.28 -30.85 12.09
N LEU A 183 3.44 -29.85 12.34
CA LEU A 183 3.21 -29.29 13.67
C LEU A 183 2.54 -30.29 14.63
N ALA A 184 1.60 -31.11 14.15
CA ALA A 184 1.00 -32.18 14.96
C ALA A 184 2.05 -33.22 15.40
N LYS A 185 3.08 -33.47 14.59
CA LYS A 185 4.21 -34.33 15.01
C LYS A 185 5.09 -33.61 16.03
N ALA A 186 5.38 -32.32 15.81
CA ALA A 186 6.16 -31.52 16.75
C ALA A 186 5.50 -31.49 18.14
N GLU A 187 4.19 -31.27 18.21
CA GLU A 187 3.40 -31.23 19.45
C GLU A 187 3.38 -32.57 20.20
N SER A 188 3.52 -33.70 19.48
CA SER A 188 3.53 -35.03 20.10
C SER A 188 4.80 -35.34 20.90
N ILE A 189 5.87 -34.56 20.69
CA ILE A 189 7.16 -34.73 21.34
C ILE A 189 7.12 -34.06 22.71
N ARG A 190 7.52 -34.78 23.77
CA ARG A 190 7.41 -34.31 25.17
C ARG A 190 8.73 -34.19 25.92
N ASP A 191 9.70 -35.03 25.57
CA ASP A 191 10.94 -35.21 26.33
C ASP A 191 12.14 -34.46 25.71
N ALA A 192 11.88 -33.50 24.81
CA ALA A 192 12.90 -32.62 24.24
C ALA A 192 13.42 -31.59 25.26
N SER A 193 14.59 -31.02 24.99
CA SER A 193 15.18 -29.94 25.77
C SER A 193 14.29 -28.70 25.82
N ASP A 194 14.47 -27.90 26.88
CA ASP A 194 13.68 -26.68 27.07
C ASP A 194 13.79 -25.72 25.88
N GLU A 195 14.97 -25.60 25.27
CA GLU A 195 15.20 -24.75 24.09
C GLU A 195 14.38 -25.22 22.87
N ALA A 196 14.42 -26.52 22.56
CA ALA A 196 13.65 -27.09 21.46
C ALA A 196 12.14 -27.00 21.70
N MET A 197 11.71 -27.18 22.95
CA MET A 197 10.30 -27.11 23.33
C MET A 197 9.77 -25.68 23.28
N VAL A 198 10.53 -24.69 23.77
CA VAL A 198 10.16 -23.26 23.66
C VAL A 198 9.95 -22.88 22.20
N HIS A 199 10.90 -23.22 21.32
CA HIS A 199 10.76 -22.95 19.89
C HIS A 199 9.51 -23.63 19.31
N THR A 200 9.30 -24.90 19.62
CA THR A 200 8.13 -25.66 19.13
C THR A 200 6.82 -25.04 19.57
N LEU A 201 6.69 -24.68 20.85
CA LEU A 201 5.50 -24.05 21.41
C LEU A 201 5.24 -22.67 20.82
N MET A 202 6.29 -21.87 20.61
CA MET A 202 6.16 -20.58 19.93
C MET A 202 5.72 -20.73 18.47
N VAL A 203 6.21 -21.74 17.74
CA VAL A 203 5.74 -22.02 16.38
C VAL A 203 4.28 -22.47 16.37
N LEU A 204 3.88 -23.32 17.32
CA LEU A 204 2.48 -23.72 17.47
C LEU A 204 1.59 -22.50 17.77
N ALA A 205 2.02 -21.62 18.68
CA ALA A 205 1.33 -20.38 18.99
C ALA A 205 1.22 -19.48 17.74
N GLN A 206 2.29 -19.29 16.97
CA GLN A 206 2.28 -18.52 15.73
C GLN A 206 1.27 -19.09 14.73
N TYR A 207 1.26 -20.42 14.54
CA TYR A 207 0.29 -21.09 13.68
C TYR A 207 -1.15 -20.84 14.14
N LYS A 208 -1.40 -20.78 15.45
CA LYS A 208 -2.72 -20.47 16.00
C LYS A 208 -3.11 -19.01 15.82
N ILE A 209 -2.18 -18.07 16.00
CA ILE A 209 -2.38 -16.64 15.73
C ILE A 209 -2.79 -16.41 14.27
N LEU A 210 -2.08 -17.02 13.31
CA LEU A 210 -2.40 -16.89 11.88
C LEU A 210 -3.77 -17.48 11.50
N ASN A 211 -4.34 -18.36 12.33
CA ASN A 211 -5.67 -18.93 12.11
C ASN A 211 -6.77 -18.22 12.93
N GLY A 212 -6.44 -17.15 13.66
CA GLY A 212 -7.37 -16.44 14.55
C GLY A 212 -7.77 -17.19 15.83
N ASP A 213 -7.06 -18.28 16.17
CA ASP A 213 -7.34 -19.10 17.36
C ASP A 213 -6.48 -18.63 18.55
N TYR A 214 -6.79 -17.43 19.06
CA TYR A 214 -5.98 -16.76 20.09
C TYR A 214 -5.99 -17.47 21.44
N GLU A 215 -7.08 -18.17 21.80
CA GLU A 215 -7.15 -18.94 23.06
C GLU A 215 -6.16 -20.12 23.04
N ALA A 216 -6.06 -20.84 21.91
CA ALA A 216 -5.08 -21.91 21.78
C ALA A 216 -3.65 -21.36 21.72
N ALA A 217 -3.43 -20.21 21.06
CA ALA A 217 -2.14 -19.55 21.03
C ALA A 217 -1.66 -19.17 22.44
N ALA A 218 -2.53 -18.57 23.25
CA ALA A 218 -2.24 -18.18 24.62
C ALA A 218 -1.78 -19.38 25.47
N ARG A 219 -2.48 -20.52 25.40
CA ARG A 219 -2.10 -21.75 26.12
C ARG A 219 -0.70 -22.25 25.75
N HIS A 220 -0.34 -22.22 24.47
CA HIS A 220 1.00 -22.63 24.04
C HIS A 220 2.09 -21.67 24.57
N LEU A 221 1.81 -20.37 24.64
CA LEU A 221 2.73 -19.38 25.22
C LEU A 221 2.85 -19.52 26.74
N GLU A 222 1.75 -19.76 27.45
CA GLU A 222 1.74 -20.06 28.89
C GLU A 222 2.59 -21.29 29.23
N ASP A 223 2.60 -22.31 28.36
CA ASP A 223 3.45 -23.50 28.49
C ASP A 223 4.93 -23.23 28.16
N ALA A 224 5.20 -22.23 27.31
CA ALA A 224 6.55 -21.87 26.86
C ALA A 224 7.29 -20.99 27.87
N LEU A 225 6.65 -19.95 28.40
CA LEU A 225 7.27 -18.94 29.27
C LEU A 225 8.00 -19.50 30.51
N PRO A 226 7.50 -20.53 31.22
CA PRO A 226 8.20 -21.13 32.36
C PRO A 226 9.52 -21.82 32.00
N ARG A 227 9.68 -22.22 30.74
CA ARG A 227 10.89 -22.89 30.21
C ARG A 227 11.94 -21.89 29.72
N MET A 228 11.56 -20.64 29.51
CA MET A 228 12.45 -19.58 29.05
C MET A 228 13.33 -19.03 30.17
N GLY A 229 14.51 -18.53 29.80
CA GLY A 229 15.38 -17.81 30.74
C GLY A 229 14.69 -16.56 31.30
N LYS A 230 14.95 -16.22 32.57
CA LYS A 230 14.35 -15.04 33.21
C LYS A 230 14.70 -13.70 32.56
N LYS A 231 15.80 -13.63 31.81
CA LYS A 231 16.30 -12.42 31.13
C LYS A 231 16.48 -12.66 29.63
N ASP A 232 15.75 -13.62 29.10
CA ASP A 232 15.74 -13.91 27.68
C ASP A 232 15.04 -12.77 26.95
N LYS A 233 15.63 -12.26 25.86
CA LYS A 233 15.00 -11.20 25.05
C LYS A 233 13.69 -11.70 24.43
N ALA A 234 13.67 -12.95 23.96
CA ALA A 234 12.48 -13.56 23.35
C ALA A 234 11.31 -13.67 24.34
N ARG A 235 11.60 -13.70 25.65
CA ARG A 235 10.56 -13.75 26.69
C ARG A 235 9.73 -12.46 26.72
N THR A 236 10.34 -11.31 26.46
CA THR A 236 9.61 -10.03 26.43
C THR A 236 8.54 -10.05 25.35
N ARG A 237 8.93 -10.34 24.09
CA ARG A 237 7.99 -10.47 22.96
C ARG A 237 6.95 -11.56 23.22
N ALA A 238 7.36 -12.74 23.69
CA ALA A 238 6.40 -13.82 23.97
C ALA A 238 5.36 -13.47 25.04
N THR A 239 5.75 -12.71 26.08
CA THR A 239 4.84 -12.26 27.14
C THR A 239 3.90 -11.17 26.61
N PHE A 240 4.41 -10.26 25.78
CA PHE A 240 3.60 -9.21 25.15
C PHE A 240 2.58 -9.80 24.18
N VAL A 241 2.99 -10.74 23.32
CA VAL A 241 2.08 -11.45 22.40
C VAL A 241 1.07 -12.30 23.16
N LEU A 242 1.45 -12.91 24.29
CA LEU A 242 0.49 -13.59 25.16
C LEU A 242 -0.59 -12.61 25.66
N ALA A 243 -0.20 -11.41 26.09
CA ALA A 243 -1.14 -10.38 26.51
C ALA A 243 -2.09 -9.96 25.38
N GLN A 244 -1.58 -9.77 24.17
CA GLN A 244 -2.40 -9.47 22.98
C GLN A 244 -3.35 -10.62 22.64
N CYS A 245 -2.89 -11.88 22.64
CA CYS A 245 -3.74 -13.05 22.43
C CYS A 245 -4.86 -13.15 23.49
N LEU A 246 -4.57 -12.85 24.76
CA LEU A 246 -5.57 -12.83 25.82
C LEU A 246 -6.60 -11.70 25.62
N ARG A 247 -6.15 -10.52 25.17
CA ARG A 247 -7.02 -9.39 24.82
C ARG A 247 -7.99 -9.78 23.71
N GLU A 248 -7.50 -10.36 22.62
CA GLU A 248 -8.34 -10.82 21.50
C GLU A 248 -9.25 -11.99 21.89
N ALA A 249 -8.81 -12.86 22.80
CA ALA A 249 -9.63 -13.91 23.41
C ALA A 249 -10.67 -13.37 24.42
N LYS A 250 -10.74 -12.05 24.63
CA LYS A 250 -11.62 -11.33 25.56
C LYS A 250 -11.33 -11.59 27.05
N ASP A 251 -10.18 -12.17 27.37
CA ASP A 251 -9.67 -12.27 28.74
C ASP A 251 -8.83 -11.02 29.09
N LYS A 252 -9.54 -9.92 29.34
CA LYS A 252 -8.92 -8.61 29.59
C LYS A 252 -8.17 -8.54 30.92
N GLU A 253 -8.63 -9.25 31.95
CA GLU A 253 -7.94 -9.30 33.25
C GLU A 253 -6.58 -10.00 33.11
N GLY A 254 -6.55 -11.16 32.43
CA GLY A 254 -5.30 -11.85 32.12
C GLY A 254 -4.37 -11.04 31.22
N ALA A 255 -4.93 -10.37 30.20
CA ALA A 255 -4.15 -9.51 29.32
C ALA A 255 -3.47 -8.35 30.07
N ILE A 256 -4.20 -7.65 30.93
CA ILE A 256 -3.66 -6.58 31.78
C ILE A 256 -2.52 -7.09 32.67
N GLU A 257 -2.66 -8.26 33.28
CA GLU A 257 -1.60 -8.85 34.11
C GLU A 257 -0.32 -9.11 33.30
N GLN A 258 -0.45 -9.65 32.08
CA GLN A 258 0.71 -9.92 31.23
C GLN A 258 1.36 -8.63 30.68
N PHE A 259 0.58 -7.61 30.33
CA PHE A 259 1.12 -6.30 29.96
C PHE A 259 1.86 -5.63 31.13
N GLN A 260 1.34 -5.74 32.35
CA GLN A 260 2.04 -5.29 33.57
C GLN A 260 3.37 -6.02 33.78
N GLU A 261 3.39 -7.33 33.55
CA GLU A 261 4.61 -8.12 33.66
C GLU A 261 5.67 -7.59 32.68
N VAL A 262 5.29 -7.31 31.42
CA VAL A 262 6.17 -6.69 30.40
C VAL A 262 6.68 -5.32 30.85
N ALA A 263 5.79 -4.44 31.32
CA ALA A 263 6.16 -3.12 31.84
C ALA A 263 7.15 -3.18 33.01
N SER A 264 7.18 -4.29 33.75
CA SER A 264 8.12 -4.50 34.86
C SER A 264 9.50 -5.07 34.44
N MET A 265 9.65 -5.49 33.18
CA MET A 265 10.86 -6.15 32.66
C MET A 265 12.02 -5.18 32.43
N ARG A 266 12.84 -4.95 33.46
CA ARG A 266 14.01 -4.03 33.39
C ARG A 266 15.11 -4.39 32.39
N TRP A 267 15.04 -5.57 31.75
CA TRP A 267 16.01 -6.00 30.73
C TRP A 267 15.49 -5.81 29.31
N ALA A 268 14.21 -5.48 29.15
CA ALA A 268 13.62 -5.13 27.87
C ALA A 268 14.06 -3.73 27.47
N ASP A 269 14.08 -3.47 26.17
CA ASP A 269 14.25 -2.12 25.65
C ASP A 269 13.08 -1.25 26.07
N TYR A 270 13.31 0.07 26.19
CA TYR A 270 12.35 0.97 26.81
C TYR A 270 10.99 0.97 26.12
N GLU A 271 10.98 0.84 24.79
CA GLU A 271 9.77 0.79 23.98
C GLU A 271 8.82 -0.35 24.41
N TRP A 272 9.33 -1.55 24.68
CA TRP A 272 8.49 -2.65 25.21
C TRP A 272 7.87 -2.31 26.57
N VAL A 273 8.61 -1.62 27.44
CA VAL A 273 8.11 -1.18 28.74
C VAL A 273 7.03 -0.12 28.57
N PHE A 274 7.25 0.84 27.68
CA PHE A 274 6.28 1.87 27.31
C PHE A 274 5.00 1.24 26.76
N GLN A 275 5.12 0.36 25.76
CA GLN A 275 3.99 -0.33 25.13
C GLN A 275 3.26 -1.24 26.11
N GLY A 276 3.94 -1.88 27.05
CA GLY A 276 3.28 -2.61 28.14
C GLY A 276 2.34 -1.72 28.96
N ASN A 277 2.77 -0.51 29.32
CA ASN A 277 1.93 0.44 30.05
C ASN A 277 0.76 0.97 29.19
N ILE A 278 1.03 1.33 27.93
CA ILE A 278 0.00 1.83 27.00
C ILE A 278 -1.04 0.75 26.70
N GLN A 279 -0.63 -0.44 26.29
CA GLN A 279 -1.56 -1.50 25.90
C GLN A 279 -2.39 -2.02 27.08
N GLN A 280 -1.85 -2.00 28.30
CA GLN A 280 -2.65 -2.21 29.51
C GLN A 280 -3.76 -1.16 29.64
N ALA A 281 -3.43 0.12 29.46
CA ALA A 281 -4.42 1.20 29.53
C ALA A 281 -5.49 1.06 28.44
N MET A 282 -5.08 0.71 27.23
CA MET A 282 -5.97 0.47 26.09
C MET A 282 -6.85 -0.79 26.25
N THR A 283 -6.43 -1.74 27.09
CA THR A 283 -7.21 -2.97 27.38
C THR A 283 -8.25 -2.77 28.48
N TYR A 284 -8.19 -1.65 29.21
CA TYR A 284 -9.12 -1.36 30.30
C TYR A 284 -10.57 -1.30 29.86
N GLU A 285 -11.45 -1.78 30.74
CA GLU A 285 -12.89 -1.59 30.64
C GLU A 285 -13.42 -1.11 31.98
N ARG A 286 -14.33 -0.14 31.94
CA ARG A 286 -14.98 0.39 33.13
C ARG A 286 -15.71 -0.68 33.93
N ARG A 287 -16.19 -1.74 33.27
CA ARG A 287 -16.90 -2.84 33.94
C ARG A 287 -16.00 -3.61 34.92
N ASN A 288 -14.69 -3.65 34.68
CA ASN A 288 -13.75 -4.51 35.40
C ASN A 288 -12.88 -3.74 36.42
N GLY A 289 -13.01 -2.41 36.54
CA GLY A 289 -12.19 -1.63 37.45
C GLY A 289 -12.50 -0.13 37.55
N ASN A 290 -11.61 0.60 38.20
CA ASN A 290 -11.60 2.07 38.27
C ASN A 290 -10.45 2.59 37.40
N SER A 291 -10.71 3.62 36.59
CA SER A 291 -9.75 4.24 35.67
C SER A 291 -8.70 5.08 36.37
N GLU A 292 -8.93 5.49 37.62
CA GLU A 292 -8.05 6.39 38.39
C GLU A 292 -6.59 5.93 38.41
N ALA A 293 -6.33 4.64 38.62
CA ALA A 293 -4.97 4.10 38.64
C ALA A 293 -4.29 4.10 37.24
N ILE A 294 -5.10 4.02 36.17
CA ILE A 294 -4.63 4.04 34.79
C ILE A 294 -4.37 5.47 34.35
N VAL A 295 -5.26 6.39 34.69
CA VAL A 295 -5.07 7.82 34.45
C VAL A 295 -3.82 8.31 35.19
N GLU A 296 -3.65 7.94 36.47
CA GLU A 296 -2.42 8.29 37.24
C GLU A 296 -1.15 7.73 36.58
N LEU A 297 -1.21 6.51 36.04
CA LEU A 297 -0.10 5.92 35.29
C LEU A 297 0.21 6.73 34.02
N LEU A 298 -0.80 7.06 33.21
CA LEU A 298 -0.63 7.80 31.96
C LEU A 298 -0.19 9.25 32.21
N GLU A 299 -0.72 9.93 33.23
CA GLU A 299 -0.27 11.27 33.63
C GLU A 299 1.19 11.24 34.10
N ALA A 300 1.60 10.23 34.87
CA ALA A 300 3.00 10.05 35.25
C ALA A 300 3.89 9.80 34.02
N MET A 301 3.37 9.13 32.99
CA MET A 301 4.08 8.95 31.72
C MET A 301 4.25 10.27 30.95
N LEU A 302 3.28 11.19 30.99
CA LEU A 302 3.41 12.52 30.39
C LEU A 302 4.53 13.36 31.04
N GLU A 303 4.82 13.12 32.32
CA GLU A 303 5.87 13.84 33.06
C GLU A 303 7.28 13.25 32.87
N ASP A 304 7.41 12.00 32.39
CA ASP A 304 8.71 11.36 32.18
C ASP A 304 9.32 11.80 30.84
N HIS A 305 10.48 12.47 30.90
CA HIS A 305 11.26 12.88 29.73
C HIS A 305 11.57 11.75 28.74
N LYS A 306 11.59 10.49 29.18
CA LYS A 306 11.79 9.35 28.26
C LYS A 306 10.63 9.14 27.29
N ASN A 307 9.45 9.65 27.61
CA ASN A 307 8.24 9.54 26.80
C ASN A 307 8.04 10.71 25.86
N GLU A 308 8.97 11.68 25.82
CA GLU A 308 8.89 12.83 24.91
C GLU A 308 8.64 12.41 23.44
N PRO A 309 9.25 11.32 22.91
CA PRO A 309 8.95 10.83 21.56
C PRO A 309 7.61 10.10 21.39
N TYR A 310 6.88 9.81 22.48
CA TYR A 310 5.67 8.98 22.47
C TYR A 310 4.46 9.67 23.13
N LEU A 311 4.51 11.00 23.30
CA LEU A 311 3.46 11.75 23.98
C LEU A 311 2.12 11.67 23.25
N ASP A 312 2.16 11.61 21.91
CA ASP A 312 1.02 11.37 21.04
C ASP A 312 0.24 10.10 21.43
N GLN A 313 0.94 8.99 21.67
CA GLN A 313 0.34 7.72 22.09
C GLN A 313 -0.23 7.79 23.52
N VAL A 314 0.42 8.52 24.42
CA VAL A 314 -0.08 8.71 25.80
C VAL A 314 -1.37 9.54 25.81
N PHE A 315 -1.43 10.63 25.06
CA PHE A 315 -2.64 11.45 24.92
C PHE A 315 -3.77 10.66 24.26
N PHE A 316 -3.46 9.84 23.26
CA PHE A 316 -4.44 8.97 22.62
C PHE A 316 -5.03 7.97 23.62
N ALA A 317 -4.18 7.30 24.40
CA ALA A 317 -4.63 6.36 25.43
C ALA A 317 -5.49 7.04 26.51
N LEU A 318 -5.13 8.27 26.93
CA LEU A 318 -5.98 9.06 27.84
C LEU A 318 -7.35 9.36 27.21
N GLY A 319 -7.39 9.68 25.91
CA GLY A 319 -8.62 9.92 25.16
C GLY A 319 -9.54 8.70 25.12
N GLU A 320 -8.99 7.51 24.86
CA GLU A 320 -9.73 6.25 24.87
C GLU A 320 -10.26 5.89 26.26
N VAL A 321 -9.45 6.06 27.30
CA VAL A 321 -9.90 5.87 28.70
C VAL A 321 -11.01 6.86 29.05
N ALA A 322 -10.93 8.11 28.59
CA ALA A 322 -11.99 9.10 28.79
C ALA A 322 -13.29 8.71 28.08
N LEU A 323 -13.23 8.17 26.85
CA LEU A 323 -14.40 7.64 26.14
C LEU A 323 -15.04 6.48 26.90
N GLU A 324 -14.25 5.51 27.38
CA GLU A 324 -14.73 4.36 28.16
C GLU A 324 -15.39 4.81 29.49
N ASP A 325 -14.88 5.88 30.10
CA ASP A 325 -15.47 6.51 31.28
C ASP A 325 -16.71 7.38 30.99
N ARG A 326 -17.12 7.50 29.72
CA ARG A 326 -18.20 8.39 29.23
C ARG A 326 -17.93 9.88 29.43
N ARG A 327 -16.67 10.28 29.37
CA ARG A 327 -16.20 11.69 29.39
C ARG A 327 -15.86 12.15 27.95
N ARG A 328 -16.85 12.10 27.06
CA ARG A 328 -16.69 12.37 25.62
C ARG A 328 -16.17 13.79 25.32
N ASP A 329 -16.65 14.80 26.04
CA ASP A 329 -16.19 16.19 25.81
C ASP A 329 -14.68 16.35 26.08
N GLU A 330 -14.16 15.62 27.06
CA GLU A 330 -12.73 15.64 27.42
C GLU A 330 -11.88 14.90 26.37
N SER A 331 -12.40 13.82 25.79
CA SER A 331 -11.66 13.00 24.82
C SER A 331 -11.32 13.77 23.55
N PHE A 332 -12.20 14.66 23.05
CA PHE A 332 -11.87 15.52 21.90
C PHE A 332 -10.62 16.37 22.14
N GLY A 333 -10.47 16.92 23.35
CA GLY A 333 -9.29 17.70 23.71
C GLY A 333 -8.03 16.84 23.74
N LEU A 334 -8.12 15.63 24.27
CA LEU A 334 -7.01 14.68 24.37
C LEU A 334 -6.57 14.15 23.01
N PHE A 335 -7.50 13.79 22.11
CA PHE A 335 -7.15 13.36 20.75
C PHE A 335 -6.55 14.50 19.92
N LYS A 336 -7.03 15.74 20.08
CA LYS A 336 -6.38 16.91 19.45
C LYS A 336 -4.97 17.15 19.98
N GLN A 337 -4.74 16.92 21.29
CA GLN A 337 -3.40 16.98 21.87
C GLN A 337 -2.50 15.86 21.35
N SER A 338 -3.04 14.66 21.14
CA SER A 338 -2.32 13.53 20.53
C SER A 338 -1.84 13.88 19.12
N VAL A 339 -2.74 14.34 18.26
CA VAL A 339 -2.41 14.82 16.89
C VAL A 339 -1.38 15.96 16.92
N ALA A 340 -1.50 16.91 17.85
CA ALA A 340 -0.58 18.04 17.97
C ALA A 340 0.79 17.67 18.57
N ALA A 341 0.88 16.56 19.30
CA ALA A 341 2.09 16.05 19.93
C ALA A 341 2.85 15.05 19.03
N HIS A 342 2.38 14.82 17.81
CA HIS A 342 3.07 14.00 16.81
C HIS A 342 4.50 14.48 16.59
N THR A 343 5.41 13.52 16.48
CA THR A 343 6.80 13.77 16.12
C THR A 343 7.16 13.11 14.80
N ASP A 344 7.07 11.77 14.73
CA ASP A 344 7.51 10.99 13.56
C ASP A 344 6.61 9.75 13.26
N ASP A 345 5.64 9.41 14.12
CA ASP A 345 4.77 8.23 13.95
C ASP A 345 3.50 8.61 13.15
N ASP A 346 3.63 8.59 11.82
CA ASP A 346 2.55 8.94 10.90
C ASP A 346 1.32 8.02 11.05
N ARG A 347 1.53 6.76 11.42
CA ARG A 347 0.44 5.82 11.67
C ARG A 347 -0.37 6.23 12.90
N GLN A 348 0.30 6.65 13.98
CA GLN A 348 -0.38 7.17 15.16
C GLN A 348 -1.13 8.47 14.85
N LEU A 349 -0.56 9.33 14.00
CA LEU A 349 -1.22 10.55 13.53
C LEU A 349 -2.51 10.23 12.74
N GLY A 350 -2.43 9.28 11.80
CA GLY A 350 -3.58 8.79 11.04
C GLY A 350 -4.70 8.26 11.93
N LYS A 351 -4.36 7.47 12.96
CA LYS A 351 -5.36 7.02 13.96
C LYS A 351 -5.98 8.15 14.75
N GLY A 352 -5.18 9.14 15.16
CA GLY A 352 -5.67 10.32 15.87
C GLY A 352 -6.71 11.09 15.05
N TYR A 353 -6.42 11.31 13.76
CA TYR A 353 -7.36 11.93 12.83
C TYR A 353 -8.60 11.08 12.59
N LEU A 354 -8.43 9.79 12.31
CA LEU A 354 -9.54 8.87 12.08
C LEU A 354 -10.49 8.83 13.29
N LYS A 355 -9.93 8.78 14.50
CA LYS A 355 -10.74 8.78 15.73
C LYS A 355 -11.50 10.08 15.92
N LEU A 356 -10.88 11.23 15.64
CA LEU A 356 -11.57 12.52 15.67
C LEU A 356 -12.67 12.58 14.61
N ALA A 357 -12.40 12.10 13.39
CA ALA A 357 -13.36 12.04 12.31
C ALA A 357 -14.59 11.21 12.70
N ASP A 358 -14.38 9.99 13.22
CA ASP A 358 -15.44 9.10 13.69
C ASP A 358 -16.29 9.78 14.79
N LEU A 359 -15.65 10.45 15.77
CA LEU A 359 -16.38 11.16 16.82
C LEU A 359 -17.20 12.34 16.31
N TYR A 360 -16.67 13.11 15.36
CA TYR A 360 -17.41 14.21 14.73
C TYR A 360 -18.53 13.72 13.82
N MET A 361 -18.32 12.57 13.16
CA MET A 361 -19.33 11.91 12.34
C MET A 361 -20.50 11.42 13.21
N GLU A 362 -20.21 10.80 14.36
CA GLU A 362 -21.22 10.40 15.33
C GLU A 362 -22.00 11.59 15.92
N ASP A 363 -21.34 12.75 16.10
CA ASP A 363 -21.98 13.99 16.56
C ASP A 363 -22.70 14.74 15.41
N LEU A 364 -22.72 14.18 14.20
CA LEU A 364 -23.32 14.74 12.98
C LEU A 364 -22.74 16.11 12.58
N VAL A 365 -21.46 16.35 12.93
CA VAL A 365 -20.71 17.55 12.57
C VAL A 365 -19.92 17.29 11.28
N TYR A 366 -20.66 17.10 10.18
CA TYR A 366 -20.12 16.62 8.91
C TYR A 366 -18.96 17.43 8.33
N PRO A 367 -18.97 18.79 8.33
CA PRO A 367 -17.84 19.54 7.79
C PRO A 367 -16.54 19.33 8.57
N THR A 368 -16.64 19.14 9.89
CA THR A 368 -15.45 18.86 10.71
C THR A 368 -15.02 17.40 10.55
N ALA A 369 -15.97 16.47 10.45
CA ALA A 369 -15.67 15.06 10.18
C ALA A 369 -14.95 14.88 8.84
N GLN A 370 -15.42 15.54 7.79
CA GLN A 370 -14.83 15.56 6.44
C GLN A 370 -13.34 15.95 6.50
N ALA A 371 -13.04 17.10 7.10
CA ALA A 371 -11.67 17.60 7.19
C ALA A 371 -10.72 16.61 7.91
N TYR A 372 -11.23 15.91 8.93
CA TYR A 372 -10.47 14.90 9.65
C TYR A 372 -10.35 13.57 8.88
N TYR A 373 -11.37 13.15 8.13
CA TYR A 373 -11.26 11.97 7.26
C TYR A 373 -10.28 12.19 6.11
N ASP A 374 -10.33 13.36 5.45
CA ASP A 374 -9.35 13.74 4.42
C ASP A 374 -7.92 13.74 4.99
N SER A 375 -7.75 14.28 6.20
CA SER A 375 -6.45 14.25 6.88
C SER A 375 -6.03 12.82 7.23
N ALA A 376 -6.95 11.96 7.67
CA ALA A 376 -6.66 10.57 7.99
C ALA A 376 -6.23 9.78 6.74
N LEU A 377 -6.89 10.00 5.59
CA LEU A 377 -6.57 9.35 4.31
C LEU A 377 -5.15 9.65 3.81
N ALA A 378 -4.55 10.76 4.23
CA ALA A 378 -3.17 11.10 3.90
C ALA A 378 -2.14 10.22 4.64
N TYR A 379 -2.52 9.61 5.77
CA TYR A 379 -1.61 8.88 6.67
C TYR A 379 -2.00 7.42 6.93
N ILE A 380 -3.20 7.00 6.52
CA ILE A 380 -3.63 5.61 6.63
C ILE A 380 -2.86 4.74 5.63
N GLU A 381 -2.49 3.52 6.04
CA GLU A 381 -1.79 2.57 5.18
C GLU A 381 -2.75 2.03 4.10
N GLU A 382 -2.24 1.72 2.91
CA GLU A 382 -3.06 1.26 1.77
C GLU A 382 -3.75 -0.09 2.04
N ASP A 383 -3.14 -0.92 2.90
CA ASP A 383 -3.62 -2.24 3.30
C ASP A 383 -4.48 -2.24 4.57
N ASP A 384 -4.82 -1.08 5.12
CA ASP A 384 -5.72 -0.96 6.27
C ASP A 384 -7.14 -1.45 5.92
N GLU A 385 -7.76 -2.24 6.82
CA GLU A 385 -9.09 -2.81 6.62
C GLU A 385 -10.19 -1.76 6.42
N ARG A 386 -10.02 -0.56 7.01
CA ARG A 386 -11.00 0.54 6.94
C ARG A 386 -10.75 1.51 5.78
N MET A 387 -9.69 1.32 4.98
CA MET A 387 -9.32 2.25 3.91
C MET A 387 -10.46 2.50 2.91
N GLU A 388 -11.15 1.44 2.47
CA GLU A 388 -12.28 1.54 1.53
C GLU A 388 -13.48 2.28 2.14
N GLU A 389 -13.82 1.98 3.40
CA GLU A 389 -14.91 2.63 4.14
C GLU A 389 -14.63 4.12 4.33
N VAL A 390 -13.43 4.46 4.80
CA VAL A 390 -13.01 5.85 5.08
C VAL A 390 -12.95 6.66 3.79
N SER A 391 -12.45 6.09 2.70
CA SER A 391 -12.39 6.74 1.39
C SER A 391 -13.78 7.04 0.83
N ALA A 392 -14.71 6.07 0.92
CA ALA A 392 -16.09 6.26 0.51
C ALA A 392 -16.77 7.37 1.34
N LEU A 393 -16.61 7.33 2.66
CA LEU A 393 -17.21 8.32 3.56
C LEU A 393 -16.64 9.72 3.34
N ALA A 394 -15.32 9.86 3.13
CA ALA A 394 -14.70 11.13 2.80
C ALA A 394 -15.23 11.69 1.47
N SER A 395 -15.38 10.85 0.44
CA SER A 395 -15.97 11.24 -0.85
C SER A 395 -17.42 11.71 -0.71
N ASP A 396 -18.24 10.99 0.05
CA ASP A 396 -19.63 11.36 0.31
C ASP A 396 -19.73 12.69 1.06
N LEU A 397 -18.88 12.88 2.07
CA LEU A 397 -18.80 14.12 2.83
C LEU A 397 -18.25 15.29 2.00
N ASN A 398 -17.33 15.05 1.06
CA ASN A 398 -16.80 16.08 0.15
C ASN A 398 -17.91 16.67 -0.73
N SER A 399 -18.79 15.82 -1.26
CA SER A 399 -19.98 16.27 -1.99
C SER A 399 -20.87 17.15 -1.12
N LEU A 400 -21.17 16.71 0.10
CA LEU A 400 -22.02 17.46 1.02
C LEU A 400 -21.38 18.81 1.39
N VAL A 401 -20.13 18.80 1.84
CA VAL A 401 -19.42 20.00 2.29
C VAL A 401 -19.25 20.99 1.14
N GLY A 402 -18.96 20.53 -0.08
CA GLY A 402 -18.93 21.38 -1.26
C GLY A 402 -20.25 22.12 -1.49
N ASN A 403 -21.40 21.43 -1.32
CA ASN A 403 -22.70 22.07 -1.40
C ASN A 403 -22.95 23.07 -0.24
N LEU A 404 -22.57 22.71 0.99
CA LEU A 404 -22.68 23.60 2.16
C LEU A 404 -21.82 24.86 2.03
N ASP A 405 -20.61 24.73 1.49
CA ASP A 405 -19.70 25.85 1.23
C ASP A 405 -20.28 26.79 0.19
N ILE A 406 -20.88 26.27 -0.90
CA ILE A 406 -21.59 27.09 -1.89
C ILE A 406 -22.73 27.87 -1.22
N ILE A 407 -23.53 27.19 -0.38
CA ILE A 407 -24.63 27.83 0.35
C ILE A 407 -24.10 28.95 1.24
N GLN A 408 -23.06 28.68 2.05
CA GLN A 408 -22.47 29.66 2.96
C GLN A 408 -21.84 30.84 2.21
N GLU A 409 -21.15 30.56 1.09
CA GLU A 409 -20.53 31.56 0.22
C GLU A 409 -21.59 32.51 -0.35
N VAL A 410 -22.64 31.96 -0.98
CA VAL A 410 -23.71 32.75 -1.59
C VAL A 410 -24.49 33.51 -0.53
N ASP A 411 -24.88 32.89 0.58
CA ASP A 411 -25.61 33.54 1.69
C ASP A 411 -24.80 34.72 2.25
N SER A 412 -23.49 34.55 2.43
CA SER A 412 -22.59 35.62 2.87
C SER A 412 -22.51 36.78 1.86
N MET A 413 -22.41 36.47 0.56
CA MET A 413 -22.37 37.49 -0.50
C MET A 413 -23.68 38.27 -0.59
N LEU A 414 -24.83 37.58 -0.56
CA LEU A 414 -26.14 38.22 -0.63
C LEU A 414 -26.44 39.03 0.64
N ALA A 415 -26.06 38.52 1.82
CA ALA A 415 -26.17 39.27 3.07
C ALA A 415 -25.38 40.58 3.03
N LEU A 416 -24.19 40.61 2.39
CA LEU A 416 -23.44 41.84 2.17
C LEU A 416 -24.16 42.79 1.19
N CYS A 417 -24.81 42.27 0.16
CA CYS A 417 -25.59 43.07 -0.79
C CYS A 417 -26.84 43.70 -0.16
N ASP A 418 -27.46 43.02 0.80
CA ASP A 418 -28.69 43.47 1.49
C ASP A 418 -28.41 44.51 2.60
N MET A 419 -27.15 44.76 2.95
CA MET A 419 -26.77 45.82 3.87
C MET A 419 -26.92 47.22 3.23
N ASP A 420 -27.18 48.23 4.07
CA ASP A 420 -27.10 49.64 3.65
C ASP A 420 -25.73 49.93 3.02
N GLU A 421 -25.68 50.78 1.99
CA GLU A 421 -24.46 51.07 1.22
C GLU A 421 -23.26 51.45 2.11
N ASP A 422 -23.47 52.32 3.11
CA ASP A 422 -22.45 52.72 4.08
C ASP A 422 -21.95 51.55 4.95
N LEU A 423 -22.82 50.59 5.29
CA LEU A 423 -22.47 49.41 6.07
C LEU A 423 -21.72 48.39 5.21
N ARG A 424 -22.16 48.18 3.97
CA ARG A 424 -21.51 47.32 2.97
C ARG A 424 -20.08 47.78 2.69
N LEU A 425 -19.87 49.07 2.44
CA LEU A 425 -18.54 49.64 2.21
C LEU A 425 -17.61 49.41 3.42
N ARG A 426 -18.11 49.55 4.65
CA ARG A 426 -17.34 49.27 5.88
C ARG A 426 -17.07 47.80 6.09
N ALA A 427 -17.97 46.92 5.66
CA ALA A 427 -17.78 45.47 5.73
C ALA A 427 -16.65 45.04 4.78
N VAL A 428 -16.68 45.50 3.52
CA VAL A 428 -15.62 45.23 2.53
C VAL A 428 -14.27 45.80 2.96
N ASP A 429 -14.25 47.03 3.49
CA ASP A 429 -13.02 47.63 4.04
C ASP A 429 -12.48 46.84 5.25
N ARG A 430 -13.35 46.25 6.06
CA ARG A 430 -12.92 45.35 7.14
C ARG A 430 -12.31 44.06 6.61
N VAL A 431 -12.94 43.44 5.59
CA VAL A 431 -12.41 42.23 4.94
C VAL A 431 -11.04 42.50 4.35
N LEU A 432 -10.90 43.60 3.60
CA LEU A 432 -9.61 44.01 3.03
C LEU A 432 -8.54 44.20 4.11
N ARG A 433 -8.85 44.91 5.20
CA ARG A 433 -7.91 45.08 6.33
C ARG A 433 -7.56 43.76 7.02
N ASN A 434 -8.51 42.83 7.12
CA ASN A 434 -8.25 41.52 7.68
C ASN A 434 -7.28 40.73 6.77
N MET A 435 -7.51 40.74 5.46
CA MET A 435 -6.60 40.13 4.49
C MET A 435 -5.21 40.78 4.54
N GLU A 436 -5.12 42.11 4.64
CA GLU A 436 -3.86 42.83 4.80
C GLU A 436 -3.13 42.45 6.10
N LEU A 437 -3.88 42.32 7.21
CA LEU A 437 -3.33 41.92 8.50
C LEU A 437 -2.86 40.46 8.48
N GLU A 438 -3.62 39.57 7.86
CA GLU A 438 -3.30 38.15 7.74
C GLU A 438 -2.08 37.95 6.84
N LEU A 439 -2.03 38.63 5.69
CA LEU A 439 -0.83 38.67 4.85
C LEU A 439 0.38 39.15 5.65
N LYS A 440 0.20 40.21 6.45
CA LYS A 440 1.26 40.74 7.29
C LYS A 440 1.70 39.73 8.36
N ARG A 441 0.78 38.99 8.98
CA ARG A 441 1.10 37.93 9.95
C ARG A 441 1.85 36.79 9.28
N MET A 442 1.37 36.29 8.15
CA MET A 442 2.06 35.24 7.39
C MET A 442 3.47 35.67 6.96
N ARG A 443 3.65 36.94 6.61
CA ARG A 443 4.99 37.53 6.35
C ARG A 443 5.85 37.55 7.60
N GLU A 444 5.33 38.05 8.71
CA GLU A 444 6.05 38.10 9.99
C GLU A 444 6.43 36.70 10.47
N ASP A 445 5.54 35.71 10.33
CA ASP A 445 5.79 34.30 10.68
C ASP A 445 6.85 33.68 9.75
N ARG A 446 6.78 33.94 8.44
CA ARG A 446 7.82 33.53 7.48
C ARG A 446 9.15 34.17 7.80
N GLU A 447 9.18 35.47 8.09
CA GLU A 447 10.40 36.19 8.48
C GLU A 447 10.96 35.66 9.81
N ALA A 448 10.11 35.37 10.80
CA ALA A 448 10.51 34.80 12.08
C ALA A 448 11.05 33.37 11.93
N ALA A 449 10.42 32.53 11.10
CA ALA A 449 10.91 31.20 10.77
C ALA A 449 12.27 31.26 10.06
N LEU A 450 12.43 32.19 9.12
CA LEU A 450 13.70 32.44 8.43
C LEU A 450 14.78 32.98 9.39
N GLU A 451 14.43 33.86 10.33
CA GLU A 451 15.34 34.39 11.35
C GLU A 451 15.74 33.31 12.36
N ALA A 452 14.81 32.47 12.79
CA ALA A 452 15.08 31.30 13.64
C ALA A 452 16.01 30.30 12.93
N ALA A 453 15.75 30.00 11.66
CA ALA A 453 16.61 29.16 10.83
C ALA A 453 18.01 29.79 10.62
N ALA A 454 18.08 31.10 10.40
CA ALA A 454 19.34 31.84 10.27
C ALA A 454 20.11 31.90 11.59
N ALA A 455 19.44 32.05 12.73
CA ALA A 455 20.03 32.03 14.06
C ALA A 455 20.56 30.64 14.42
N ALA A 456 19.81 29.57 14.09
CA ALA A 456 20.25 28.19 14.22
C ALA A 456 21.50 27.92 13.34
N ALA A 457 21.48 28.41 12.09
CA ALA A 457 22.62 28.29 11.17
C ALA A 457 23.84 29.15 11.58
N ALA A 458 23.63 30.30 12.24
CA ALA A 458 24.70 31.16 12.75
C ALA A 458 25.31 30.66 14.06
N ALA A 459 24.54 29.89 14.86
CA ALA A 459 25.04 29.16 16.02
C ALA A 459 25.89 27.95 15.61
N ASP A 460 25.64 27.37 14.44
CA ASP A 460 26.43 26.30 13.84
C ASP A 460 27.69 26.85 13.13
N ASN A 461 28.78 26.97 13.88
CA ASN A 461 30.09 27.43 13.38
C ASN A 461 30.88 26.35 12.60
N THR A 462 30.23 25.24 12.22
CA THR A 462 30.91 24.16 11.51
C THR A 462 31.09 24.49 10.02
N GLY A 463 32.33 24.29 9.52
CA GLY A 463 32.65 24.36 8.09
C GLY A 463 32.75 25.75 7.44
N VAL A 464 32.99 26.81 8.20
CA VAL A 464 33.35 28.14 7.65
C VAL A 464 34.59 28.01 6.75
N GLY A 465 34.42 28.19 5.44
CA GLY A 465 35.46 28.03 4.40
C GLY A 465 35.46 26.70 3.65
N MET A 466 34.57 25.76 3.99
CA MET A 466 34.36 24.50 3.28
C MET A 466 33.37 24.68 2.11
N PHE A 467 33.29 23.66 1.23
CA PHE A 467 32.30 23.58 0.15
C PHE A 467 30.88 23.77 0.70
N TRP A 468 30.02 24.46 -0.05
CA TRP A 468 28.77 25.06 0.45
C TRP A 468 27.81 24.13 1.24
N PRO A 469 27.68 22.81 0.98
CA PRO A 469 26.81 21.92 1.76
C PRO A 469 27.29 21.67 3.19
N TYR A 470 28.55 21.98 3.49
CA TYR A 470 29.15 21.82 4.82
C TYR A 470 29.34 23.15 5.53
N ASN A 471 28.94 24.27 4.92
CA ASN A 471 29.01 25.58 5.51
C ASN A 471 27.59 26.01 5.87
N GLY A 472 27.28 25.99 7.18
CA GLY A 472 25.95 26.35 7.70
C GLY A 472 25.45 27.69 7.16
N GLN A 473 26.33 28.68 7.06
CA GLN A 473 26.01 30.02 6.56
C GLN A 473 25.67 30.03 5.06
N LEU A 474 26.43 29.29 4.22
CA LEU A 474 26.15 29.20 2.78
C LEU A 474 24.90 28.37 2.49
N ARG A 475 24.65 27.30 3.25
CA ARG A 475 23.40 26.53 3.18
C ARG A 475 22.20 27.41 3.49
N ALA A 476 22.22 28.12 4.61
CA ALA A 476 21.14 29.04 4.99
C ALA A 476 20.95 30.15 3.94
N SER A 477 22.03 30.77 3.42
CA SER A 477 21.89 31.77 2.36
C SER A 477 21.37 31.18 1.04
N GLY A 478 21.75 29.95 0.72
CA GLY A 478 21.31 29.24 -0.48
C GLY A 478 19.85 28.84 -0.39
N GLN A 479 19.41 28.37 0.78
CA GLN A 479 18.01 28.09 1.09
C GLN A 479 17.16 29.36 1.04
N GLN A 480 17.65 30.47 1.59
CA GLN A 480 16.98 31.78 1.47
C GLN A 480 16.85 32.22 0.01
N GLN A 481 17.91 32.11 -0.79
CA GLN A 481 17.86 32.43 -2.21
C GLN A 481 16.90 31.51 -2.97
N PHE A 482 16.88 30.23 -2.63
CA PHE A 482 15.97 29.25 -3.21
C PHE A 482 14.51 29.60 -2.91
N LEU A 483 14.17 29.77 -1.64
CA LEU A 483 12.81 30.15 -1.21
C LEU A 483 12.37 31.50 -1.79
N SER A 484 13.30 32.44 -1.97
CA SER A 484 12.99 33.74 -2.56
C SER A 484 12.67 33.66 -4.05
N PHE A 485 13.24 32.69 -4.77
CA PHE A 485 13.08 32.57 -6.22
C PHE A 485 12.02 31.53 -6.61
N TRP A 486 11.90 30.45 -5.84
CA TRP A 486 11.07 29.29 -6.19
C TRP A 486 9.91 29.04 -5.23
N GLY A 487 9.86 29.72 -4.08
CA GLY A 487 8.90 29.42 -3.01
C GLY A 487 9.22 28.10 -2.29
N ASP A 488 8.27 27.62 -1.49
CA ASP A 488 8.37 26.31 -0.84
C ASP A 488 7.93 25.23 -1.83
N ARG A 489 8.86 24.36 -2.25
CA ARG A 489 8.65 23.35 -3.30
C ARG A 489 8.79 21.97 -2.69
N VAL A 490 7.80 21.12 -2.93
CA VAL A 490 7.83 19.70 -2.54
C VAL A 490 8.98 19.00 -3.26
N LEU A 491 9.61 18.04 -2.58
CA LEU A 491 10.73 17.27 -3.14
C LEU A 491 10.20 16.24 -4.14
N GLU A 492 10.24 16.58 -5.43
CA GLU A 492 9.81 15.71 -6.51
C GLU A 492 10.70 15.86 -7.78
N ASP A 493 10.65 14.86 -8.66
CA ASP A 493 11.35 14.92 -9.94
C ASP A 493 10.77 16.02 -10.83
N ASP A 494 11.63 16.72 -11.59
CA ASP A 494 11.26 17.86 -12.44
C ASP A 494 10.67 19.09 -11.70
N TRP A 495 10.90 19.25 -10.39
CA TRP A 495 10.38 20.36 -9.54
C TRP A 495 10.59 21.80 -10.08
N ARG A 496 11.47 21.99 -11.07
CA ARG A 496 11.77 23.29 -11.71
C ARG A 496 10.77 23.69 -12.81
N ARG A 497 9.79 22.86 -13.15
CA ARG A 497 8.79 23.17 -14.19
C ARG A 497 7.60 23.88 -13.54
N SER A 498 7.30 25.09 -13.98
CA SER A 498 6.22 25.94 -13.41
C SER A 498 4.82 25.36 -13.61
N ASN A 499 4.61 24.56 -14.66
CA ASN A 499 3.35 23.86 -14.94
C ASN A 499 3.58 22.36 -15.06
N LYS A 500 3.36 21.62 -13.97
CA LYS A 500 3.12 20.18 -13.99
C LYS A 500 1.63 19.83 -13.73
N MET A 501 0.81 20.82 -13.37
CA MET A 501 -0.57 20.66 -12.90
C MET A 501 -1.70 20.97 -13.90
N ALA A 502 -1.38 21.30 -15.16
CA ALA A 502 -2.40 21.51 -16.19
C ALA A 502 -2.66 20.26 -17.07
N ASN A 503 -2.12 19.08 -16.73
CA ASN A 503 -2.18 17.89 -17.59
C ASN A 503 -2.38 16.55 -16.83
N LEU A 504 -2.81 16.55 -15.57
CA LEU A 504 -2.99 15.29 -14.81
C LEU A 504 -4.40 15.06 -14.24
N PHE A 505 -5.36 15.98 -14.43
CA PHE A 505 -6.75 15.79 -14.00
C PHE A 505 -7.77 16.46 -14.94
N SER A 506 -7.78 16.06 -16.21
CA SER A 506 -8.92 16.32 -17.10
C SER A 506 -9.06 15.16 -18.08
N GLU A 507 -9.83 14.14 -17.69
CA GLU A 507 -10.60 13.37 -18.67
C GLU A 507 -11.97 14.05 -18.81
N ASP A 508 -12.20 14.52 -20.04
CA ASP A 508 -13.44 14.95 -20.71
C ASP A 508 -14.49 15.77 -19.94
N ASP A 509 -14.53 17.08 -20.22
CA ASP A 509 -15.70 17.63 -20.92
C ASP A 509 -15.38 18.92 -21.71
N ASP A 510 -16.15 19.08 -22.78
CA ASP A 510 -15.98 20.02 -23.89
C ASP A 510 -16.27 21.48 -23.49
N VAL A 511 -15.25 22.36 -23.44
CA VAL A 511 -15.47 23.82 -23.43
C VAL A 511 -14.51 24.50 -24.42
N THR A 512 -15.13 24.96 -25.50
CA THR A 512 -14.68 25.90 -26.54
C THR A 512 -13.41 26.71 -26.27
N GLU A 513 -12.43 26.55 -27.16
CA GLU A 513 -11.32 27.49 -27.36
C GLU A 513 -11.83 28.87 -27.81
N GLU A 514 -11.72 29.88 -26.94
CA GLU A 514 -11.39 31.24 -27.38
C GLU A 514 -9.99 31.57 -26.85
N GLY A 515 -9.07 31.79 -27.79
CA GLY A 515 -7.64 31.93 -27.48
C GLY A 515 -7.29 33.25 -26.83
N GLU A 516 -6.36 33.21 -25.89
CA GLU A 516 -5.57 34.37 -25.50
C GLU A 516 -4.09 34.03 -25.30
N GLN A 517 -3.29 35.08 -25.47
CA GLN A 517 -1.86 35.09 -25.78
C GLN A 517 -0.99 34.48 -24.67
N GLY A 518 0.05 33.76 -25.08
CA GLY A 518 1.16 33.40 -24.19
C GLY A 518 1.85 34.64 -23.64
N GLY A 519 1.51 34.98 -22.40
CA GLY A 519 2.35 35.74 -21.49
C GLY A 519 3.27 34.80 -20.73
N GLU A 520 4.52 35.22 -20.50
CA GLU A 520 5.35 34.62 -19.46
C GLU A 520 4.67 34.93 -18.12
N ASP A 521 4.02 33.94 -17.51
CA ASP A 521 3.50 34.09 -16.15
C ASP A 521 4.68 34.27 -15.18
N GLU A 522 4.90 35.51 -14.76
CA GLU A 522 5.71 35.83 -13.59
C GLU A 522 5.12 35.07 -12.41
N VAL A 523 5.93 34.23 -11.75
CA VAL A 523 5.51 33.56 -10.50
C VAL A 523 5.32 34.65 -9.45
N LEU A 524 4.08 35.10 -9.30
CA LEU A 524 3.67 36.09 -8.31
C LEU A 524 3.91 35.50 -6.91
N ASP A 525 4.67 36.18 -6.06
CA ASP A 525 4.85 35.76 -4.66
C ASP A 525 3.49 35.80 -3.96
N PRO A 526 2.93 34.67 -3.48
CA PRO A 526 1.62 34.65 -2.83
C PRO A 526 1.53 35.60 -1.63
N LEU A 527 2.68 35.98 -1.06
CA LEU A 527 2.76 36.92 0.03
C LEU A 527 2.89 38.39 -0.40
N ASP A 528 2.94 38.78 -1.67
CA ASP A 528 3.04 40.20 -2.10
C ASP A 528 1.74 40.98 -1.81
N PRO A 529 1.75 42.19 -1.18
CA PRO A 529 0.52 42.95 -0.95
C PRO A 529 -0.06 43.48 -2.26
N ALA A 530 0.71 43.50 -3.35
CA ALA A 530 0.21 43.82 -4.68
C ALA A 530 -0.73 42.75 -5.25
N ASN A 531 -0.73 41.54 -4.68
CA ASN A 531 -1.63 40.45 -5.08
C ASN A 531 -2.95 40.45 -4.30
N LEU A 532 -3.13 41.34 -3.31
CA LEU A 532 -4.44 41.51 -2.70
C LEU A 532 -5.40 42.18 -3.67
N PRO A 533 -6.67 41.72 -3.72
CA PRO A 533 -7.70 42.42 -4.47
C PRO A 533 -7.90 43.82 -3.91
N THR A 534 -8.08 44.78 -4.80
CA THR A 534 -8.38 46.16 -4.42
C THR A 534 -9.80 46.27 -3.86
N PHE A 535 -10.06 47.34 -3.12
CA PHE A 535 -11.40 47.63 -2.61
C PHE A 535 -12.48 47.68 -3.70
N GLU A 536 -12.13 48.20 -4.89
CA GLU A 536 -13.06 48.29 -6.03
C GLU A 536 -13.32 46.90 -6.65
N GLU A 537 -12.30 46.04 -6.74
CA GLU A 537 -12.43 44.66 -7.23
C GLU A 537 -13.28 43.80 -6.29
N LEU A 538 -13.09 43.94 -4.96
CA LEU A 538 -13.92 43.26 -3.96
C LEU A 538 -15.39 43.72 -3.97
N LEU A 539 -15.65 44.97 -4.34
CA LEU A 539 -17.02 45.44 -4.51
C LEU A 539 -17.63 44.95 -5.83
N ALA A 540 -16.82 44.87 -6.89
CA ALA A 540 -17.27 44.42 -8.21
C ALA A 540 -17.56 42.90 -8.25
N SER A 541 -16.94 42.11 -7.37
CA SER A 541 -17.20 40.67 -7.26
C SER A 541 -18.53 40.34 -6.56
N LEU A 542 -19.15 41.30 -5.86
CA LEU A 542 -20.42 41.06 -5.18
C LEU A 542 -21.59 40.97 -6.18
N PRO A 543 -22.43 39.92 -6.13
CA PRO A 543 -23.56 39.72 -7.03
C PRO A 543 -24.77 40.57 -6.61
N CYS A 544 -24.60 41.88 -6.51
CA CYS A 544 -25.66 42.78 -6.04
C CYS A 544 -26.58 43.27 -7.17
N GLU A 545 -26.20 43.07 -8.43
CA GLU A 545 -27.05 43.41 -9.58
C GLU A 545 -28.18 42.38 -9.72
N PRO A 546 -29.39 42.77 -10.15
CA PRO A 546 -30.54 41.87 -10.19
C PRO A 546 -30.30 40.57 -10.97
N ASP A 547 -29.66 40.65 -12.13
CA ASP A 547 -29.43 39.49 -12.99
C ASP A 547 -28.38 38.54 -12.41
N THR A 548 -27.30 39.08 -11.80
CA THR A 548 -26.25 38.25 -11.18
C THR A 548 -26.70 37.66 -9.85
N ARG A 549 -27.57 38.38 -9.12
CA ARG A 549 -28.22 37.86 -7.91
C ARG A 549 -29.05 36.63 -8.20
N VAL A 550 -29.94 36.68 -9.21
CA VAL A 550 -30.79 35.53 -9.57
C VAL A 550 -29.95 34.31 -9.91
N LEU A 551 -28.84 34.48 -10.65
CA LEU A 551 -27.92 33.38 -10.97
C LEU A 551 -27.31 32.75 -9.71
N GLN A 552 -26.90 33.56 -8.72
CA GLN A 552 -26.36 33.03 -7.47
C GLN A 552 -27.45 32.38 -6.59
N GLU A 553 -28.67 32.93 -6.59
CA GLU A 553 -29.82 32.31 -5.93
C GLU A 553 -30.18 30.95 -6.57
N GLU A 554 -30.06 30.80 -7.88
CA GLU A 554 -30.21 29.52 -8.59
C GLU A 554 -29.11 28.51 -8.20
N ARG A 555 -27.84 28.95 -8.18
CA ARG A 555 -26.70 28.14 -7.71
C ARG A 555 -26.88 27.69 -6.26
N MET A 556 -27.37 28.59 -5.39
CA MET A 556 -27.68 28.26 -4.00
C MET A 556 -28.85 27.28 -3.89
N ALA A 557 -29.90 27.43 -4.73
CA ALA A 557 -31.03 26.51 -4.75
C ALA A 557 -30.64 25.08 -5.13
N GLU A 558 -29.78 24.95 -6.15
CA GLU A 558 -29.19 23.67 -6.56
C GLU A 558 -28.37 23.05 -5.42
N ALA A 559 -27.51 23.86 -4.77
CA ALA A 559 -26.69 23.39 -3.66
C ALA A 559 -27.51 22.92 -2.46
N TYR A 560 -28.57 23.63 -2.06
CA TYR A 560 -29.50 23.16 -1.02
C TYR A 560 -30.20 21.85 -1.40
N TYR A 561 -30.66 21.74 -2.65
CA TYR A 561 -31.34 20.53 -3.12
C TYR A 561 -30.40 19.32 -3.07
N ASN A 562 -29.18 19.48 -3.59
CA ASN A 562 -28.15 18.44 -3.60
C ASN A 562 -27.64 18.12 -2.19
N ALA A 563 -27.45 19.11 -1.31
CA ALA A 563 -27.08 18.88 0.09
C ALA A 563 -28.14 18.04 0.82
N GLY A 564 -29.43 18.34 0.63
CA GLY A 564 -30.51 17.52 1.20
C GLY A 564 -30.54 16.09 0.64
N LEU A 565 -30.20 15.92 -0.65
CA LEU A 565 -30.06 14.59 -1.26
C LEU A 565 -28.88 13.82 -0.68
N ASP A 566 -27.73 14.48 -0.52
CA ASP A 566 -26.53 13.90 0.09
C ASP A 566 -26.81 13.46 1.55
N TYR A 567 -27.49 14.31 2.34
CA TYR A 567 -27.92 13.95 3.69
C TYR A 567 -28.78 12.69 3.71
N ARG A 568 -29.77 12.59 2.81
CA ARG A 568 -30.68 11.44 2.79
C ARG A 568 -30.03 10.17 2.22
N GLU A 569 -29.52 10.24 1.00
CA GLU A 569 -29.13 9.05 0.24
C GLU A 569 -27.75 8.53 0.63
N LYS A 570 -26.81 9.42 0.97
CA LYS A 570 -25.43 9.03 1.32
C LYS A 570 -25.27 8.85 2.83
N LEU A 571 -25.79 9.79 3.62
CA LEU A 571 -25.56 9.81 5.07
C LEU A 571 -26.71 9.23 5.90
N ASN A 572 -27.86 8.91 5.28
CA ASN A 572 -29.09 8.45 5.94
C ASN A 572 -29.56 9.38 7.09
N ASP A 573 -29.25 10.68 7.00
CA ASP A 573 -29.73 11.70 7.94
C ASP A 573 -30.97 12.41 7.38
N ASN A 574 -32.12 11.77 7.65
CA ASN A 574 -33.43 12.30 7.26
C ASN A 574 -33.78 13.62 7.96
N GLU A 575 -33.27 13.88 9.16
CA GLU A 575 -33.57 15.10 9.91
C GLU A 575 -32.87 16.30 9.27
N LYS A 576 -31.57 16.19 8.98
CA LYS A 576 -30.81 17.23 8.28
C LYS A 576 -31.29 17.44 6.84
N ALA A 577 -31.68 16.39 6.14
CA ALA A 577 -32.25 16.51 4.80
C ALA A 577 -33.54 17.36 4.80
N ILE A 578 -34.45 17.07 5.75
CA ILE A 578 -35.69 17.85 5.92
C ILE A 578 -35.39 19.31 6.26
N GLU A 579 -34.50 19.56 7.23
CA GLU A 579 -34.10 20.93 7.62
C GLU A 579 -33.58 21.71 6.40
N THR A 580 -32.73 21.08 5.60
CA THR A 580 -32.06 21.70 4.44
C THR A 580 -33.06 22.05 3.33
N TRP A 581 -33.97 21.14 2.98
CA TRP A 581 -35.01 21.43 1.97
C TRP A 581 -36.08 22.41 2.48
N ALA A 582 -36.39 22.40 3.78
CA ALA A 582 -37.28 23.39 4.37
C ALA A 582 -36.66 24.80 4.35
N GLU A 583 -35.36 24.91 4.66
CA GLU A 583 -34.62 26.18 4.58
C GLU A 583 -34.55 26.72 3.15
N LEU A 584 -34.37 25.84 2.14
CA LEU A 584 -34.45 26.22 0.73
C LEU A 584 -35.78 26.93 0.40
N ILE A 585 -36.89 26.35 0.84
CA ILE A 585 -38.25 26.86 0.55
C ILE A 585 -38.55 28.15 1.32
N ASP A 586 -38.01 28.30 2.54
CA ASP A 586 -38.21 29.51 3.35
C ASP A 586 -37.34 30.68 2.88
N LYS A 587 -36.09 30.42 2.47
CA LYS A 587 -35.15 31.47 2.05
C LYS A 587 -35.41 32.02 0.65
N LEU A 588 -35.84 31.18 -0.29
CA LEU A 588 -36.08 31.59 -1.68
C LEU A 588 -37.59 31.69 -1.94
N ASP A 589 -38.06 32.77 -2.57
CA ASP A 589 -39.49 32.92 -2.90
C ASP A 589 -39.93 31.92 -4.00
N SER A 590 -39.04 31.56 -4.92
CA SER A 590 -39.26 30.56 -5.96
C SER A 590 -37.95 30.06 -6.54
N SER A 591 -37.84 28.75 -6.81
CA SER A 591 -36.73 28.19 -7.59
C SER A 591 -37.20 27.03 -8.47
N PHE A 592 -36.37 26.65 -9.44
CA PHE A 592 -36.59 25.44 -10.26
C PHE A 592 -36.65 24.18 -9.39
N PHE A 593 -35.93 24.17 -8.27
CA PHE A 593 -35.84 23.05 -7.33
C PHE A 593 -36.94 23.05 -6.26
N HIS A 594 -37.83 24.05 -6.18
CA HIS A 594 -38.93 24.01 -5.21
C HIS A 594 -39.88 22.82 -5.41
N PRO A 595 -40.40 22.53 -6.62
CA PRO A 595 -41.30 21.40 -6.82
C PRO A 595 -40.64 20.07 -6.44
N THR A 596 -39.36 19.90 -6.77
CA THR A 596 -38.59 18.70 -6.43
C THR A 596 -38.31 18.63 -4.93
N ALA A 597 -37.92 19.73 -4.28
CA ALA A 597 -37.69 19.78 -2.83
C ALA A 597 -38.97 19.46 -2.02
N HIS A 598 -40.13 19.99 -2.41
CA HIS A 598 -41.41 19.62 -1.79
C HIS A 598 -41.68 18.11 -1.94
N TYR A 599 -41.40 17.55 -3.12
CA TYR A 599 -41.56 16.13 -3.37
C TYR A 599 -40.60 15.28 -2.54
N GLN A 600 -39.34 15.70 -2.38
CA GLN A 600 -38.40 15.03 -1.50
C GLN A 600 -38.84 15.10 -0.03
N LEU A 601 -39.33 16.25 0.44
CA LEU A 601 -39.92 16.39 1.78
C LEU A 601 -41.09 15.42 1.99
N PHE A 602 -42.02 15.34 1.03
CA PHE A 602 -43.11 14.36 1.08
C PHE A 602 -42.59 12.92 1.23
N ARG A 603 -41.63 12.51 0.38
CA ARG A 603 -41.06 11.17 0.41
C ARG A 603 -40.34 10.88 1.72
N THR A 604 -39.51 11.80 2.20
CA THR A 604 -38.75 11.61 3.43
C THR A 604 -39.66 11.57 4.66
N TYR A 605 -40.69 12.41 4.74
CA TYR A 605 -41.69 12.28 5.81
C TYR A 605 -42.47 10.96 5.73
N LEU A 606 -42.84 10.52 4.53
CA LEU A 606 -43.56 9.25 4.33
C LEU A 606 -42.70 8.06 4.79
N GLU A 607 -41.42 8.06 4.44
CA GLU A 607 -40.45 7.06 4.87
C GLU A 607 -40.33 7.03 6.40
N ARG A 608 -40.12 8.18 7.04
CA ARG A 608 -40.06 8.27 8.51
C ARG A 608 -41.36 7.83 9.20
N GLU A 609 -42.52 8.16 8.64
CA GLU A 609 -43.82 7.71 9.17
C GLU A 609 -43.97 6.19 9.11
N VAL A 610 -43.45 5.55 8.05
CA VAL A 610 -43.56 4.10 7.82
C VAL A 610 -42.47 3.31 8.57
N GLU A 611 -41.22 3.74 8.48
CA GLU A 611 -40.06 3.02 9.00
C GLU A 611 -39.77 3.36 10.47
N GLU A 612 -39.78 4.65 10.83
CA GLU A 612 -39.48 5.13 12.17
C GLU A 612 -40.73 5.20 13.08
N ASN A 613 -41.94 5.00 12.54
CA ASN A 613 -43.21 5.33 13.20
C ASN A 613 -43.26 6.79 13.70
N TYR A 614 -42.64 7.70 12.96
CA TYR A 614 -42.56 9.11 13.33
C TYR A 614 -43.96 9.75 13.32
N GLN A 615 -44.30 10.46 14.40
CA GLN A 615 -45.49 11.30 14.51
C GLN A 615 -45.18 12.52 15.37
N ASN A 616 -45.47 13.71 14.86
CA ASN A 616 -45.33 14.96 15.62
C ASN A 616 -46.68 15.67 15.79
N PRO A 617 -47.34 15.55 16.96
CA PRO A 617 -48.65 16.18 17.19
C PRO A 617 -48.60 17.70 17.35
N PHE A 618 -47.42 18.31 17.44
CA PHE A 618 -47.23 19.74 17.71
C PHE A 618 -46.84 20.53 16.47
N CYS A 619 -46.74 19.87 15.32
CA CYS A 619 -46.29 20.45 14.06
C CYS A 619 -47.26 20.06 12.94
N ASP A 620 -47.92 21.04 12.34
CA ASP A 620 -48.95 20.82 11.31
C ASP A 620 -48.35 20.45 9.94
N ASP A 621 -47.11 20.85 9.69
CA ASP A 621 -46.32 20.65 8.45
C ASP A 621 -45.27 19.53 8.55
N CYS A 622 -45.12 18.88 9.71
CA CYS A 622 -44.18 17.76 9.90
C CYS A 622 -44.80 16.39 9.55
N ASN A 623 -45.48 16.28 8.42
CA ASN A 623 -46.10 15.03 7.96
C ASN A 623 -46.17 14.96 6.44
N SER A 624 -46.23 13.74 5.90
CA SER A 624 -46.25 13.48 4.46
C SER A 624 -47.49 14.08 3.80
N ALA A 625 -48.65 14.01 4.46
CA ALA A 625 -49.92 14.49 3.90
C ALA A 625 -49.91 16.00 3.60
N TYR A 626 -49.30 16.81 4.47
CA TYR A 626 -49.16 18.25 4.28
C TYR A 626 -48.37 18.57 3.00
N TRP A 627 -47.19 17.97 2.84
CA TRP A 627 -46.33 18.21 1.67
C TRP A 627 -46.96 17.68 0.38
N ALA A 628 -47.69 16.56 0.44
CA ALA A 628 -48.45 16.05 -0.70
C ALA A 628 -49.55 17.04 -1.16
N ASP A 629 -50.34 17.56 -0.23
CA ASP A 629 -51.38 18.56 -0.51
C ASP A 629 -50.77 19.86 -1.07
N GLU A 630 -49.60 20.26 -0.55
CA GLU A 630 -48.92 21.48 -0.97
C GLU A 630 -48.40 21.40 -2.41
N ILE A 631 -47.86 20.24 -2.83
CA ILE A 631 -47.44 20.01 -4.22
C ILE A 631 -48.63 20.08 -5.19
N VAL A 632 -49.76 19.45 -4.83
CA VAL A 632 -50.97 19.49 -5.65
C VAL A 632 -51.55 20.91 -5.74
N ARG A 633 -51.43 21.69 -4.67
CA ARG A 633 -51.93 23.07 -4.59
C ARG A 633 -51.05 24.06 -5.36
N LEU A 634 -49.73 24.01 -5.17
CA LEU A 634 -48.78 24.97 -5.74
C LEU A 634 -48.35 24.60 -7.17
N TYR A 635 -48.25 23.31 -7.49
CA TYR A 635 -47.72 22.81 -8.77
C TYR A 635 -48.69 21.86 -9.51
N PRO A 636 -49.94 22.29 -9.77
CA PRO A 636 -50.93 21.44 -10.43
C PRO A 636 -50.48 21.06 -11.84
N GLY A 637 -50.41 19.75 -12.12
CA GLY A 637 -50.03 19.21 -13.42
C GLY A 637 -48.52 18.98 -13.62
N SER A 638 -47.69 19.30 -12.63
CA SER A 638 -46.29 18.84 -12.57
C SER A 638 -46.22 17.31 -12.52
N GLU A 639 -45.10 16.72 -12.93
CA GLU A 639 -44.88 15.27 -12.86
C GLU A 639 -45.02 14.76 -11.42
N TRP A 640 -44.50 15.52 -10.44
CA TRP A 640 -44.61 15.23 -9.01
C TRP A 640 -46.06 15.23 -8.51
N ALA A 641 -46.87 16.22 -8.92
CA ALA A 641 -48.29 16.25 -8.58
C ALA A 641 -49.06 15.07 -9.22
N LYS A 642 -48.67 14.62 -10.42
CA LYS A 642 -49.24 13.43 -11.06
C LYS A 642 -48.87 12.16 -10.29
N LEU A 643 -47.61 11.99 -9.90
CA LEU A 643 -47.13 10.84 -9.14
C LEU A 643 -47.80 10.72 -7.76
N ILE A 644 -48.13 11.84 -7.11
CA ILE A 644 -48.86 11.84 -5.84
C ILE A 644 -50.34 11.44 -6.03
N LEU A 645 -50.98 11.95 -7.08
CA LEU A 645 -52.39 11.67 -7.38
C LEU A 645 -52.59 10.26 -7.97
N ASP A 646 -51.58 9.74 -8.67
CA ASP A 646 -51.53 8.42 -9.28
C ASP A 646 -50.14 7.79 -9.08
N PRO A 647 -49.94 7.02 -8.00
CA PRO A 647 -48.67 6.35 -7.70
C PRO A 647 -48.24 5.30 -8.74
N GLU A 648 -49.15 4.86 -9.63
CA GLU A 648 -48.84 3.95 -10.75
C GLU A 648 -48.63 4.71 -12.07
N PHE A 649 -48.50 6.05 -12.02
CA PHE A 649 -48.24 6.87 -13.20
C PHE A 649 -46.88 6.50 -13.81
N LEU A 650 -46.93 5.69 -14.87
CA LEU A 650 -45.80 5.37 -15.73
C LEU A 650 -45.75 6.39 -16.86
N ASP A 651 -44.60 7.00 -17.09
CA ASP A 651 -44.39 7.84 -18.27
C ASP A 651 -44.63 6.99 -19.53
N GLU A 652 -45.66 7.34 -20.31
CA GLU A 652 -46.01 6.62 -21.53
C GLU A 652 -44.82 6.54 -22.50
N GLU A 653 -43.93 7.53 -22.47
CA GLU A 653 -42.70 7.55 -23.27
C GLU A 653 -41.66 6.54 -22.75
N GLU A 654 -41.50 6.43 -21.43
CA GLU A 654 -40.58 5.49 -20.79
C GLU A 654 -41.06 4.04 -20.94
N VAL A 655 -42.36 3.78 -20.79
CA VAL A 655 -42.97 2.46 -21.08
C VAL A 655 -42.76 2.08 -22.54
N LEU A 656 -42.92 3.03 -23.46
CA LEU A 656 -42.66 2.81 -24.88
C LEU A 656 -41.17 2.52 -25.13
N ARG A 657 -40.26 3.26 -24.48
CA ARG A 657 -38.81 3.06 -24.57
C ARG A 657 -38.40 1.70 -24.02
N GLU A 658 -38.88 1.30 -22.86
CA GLU A 658 -38.61 0.00 -22.24
C GLU A 658 -39.13 -1.16 -23.12
N ALA A 659 -40.36 -1.05 -23.62
CA ALA A 659 -40.94 -2.03 -24.54
C ALA A 659 -40.13 -2.13 -25.85
N GLN A 660 -39.65 -1.01 -26.41
CA GLN A 660 -38.77 -1.00 -27.58
C GLN A 660 -37.39 -1.59 -27.28
N ARG A 661 -36.86 -1.38 -26.07
CA ARG A 661 -35.60 -1.93 -25.59
C ARG A 661 -35.67 -3.46 -25.46
N GLU A 662 -36.70 -4.01 -24.84
CA GLU A 662 -36.87 -5.47 -24.70
C GLU A 662 -36.88 -6.18 -26.07
N VAL A 663 -37.57 -5.58 -27.05
CA VAL A 663 -37.61 -6.10 -28.43
C VAL A 663 -36.22 -6.04 -29.09
N TYR A 664 -35.46 -4.97 -28.85
CA TYR A 664 -34.09 -4.83 -29.36
C TYR A 664 -33.15 -5.87 -28.74
N GLU A 665 -33.21 -6.06 -27.42
CA GLU A 665 -32.38 -7.04 -26.70
C GLU A 665 -32.68 -8.49 -27.14
N ASP A 666 -33.94 -8.86 -27.41
CA ASP A 666 -34.26 -10.19 -27.97
C ASP A 666 -33.61 -10.40 -29.35
N LEU A 667 -33.67 -9.39 -30.23
CA LEU A 667 -33.06 -9.45 -31.57
C LEU A 667 -31.54 -9.50 -31.49
N LEU A 668 -30.92 -8.74 -30.59
CA LEU A 668 -29.48 -8.79 -30.31
C LEU A 668 -29.06 -10.18 -29.76
N GLY A 669 -29.86 -10.77 -28.87
CA GLY A 669 -29.64 -12.13 -28.37
C GLY A 669 -29.75 -13.20 -29.47
N ARG A 670 -30.60 -13.00 -30.48
CA ARG A 670 -30.66 -13.87 -31.68
C ARG A 670 -29.46 -13.66 -32.61
N TYR A 671 -28.95 -12.43 -32.75
CA TYR A 671 -27.73 -12.14 -33.47
C TYR A 671 -26.52 -12.90 -32.91
N TYR A 672 -26.32 -12.92 -31.59
CA TYR A 672 -25.23 -13.70 -30.96
C TYR A 672 -25.36 -15.23 -31.19
N ARG A 673 -26.59 -15.72 -31.37
CA ARG A 673 -26.87 -17.11 -31.77
C ARG A 673 -26.69 -17.37 -33.28
N ARG A 674 -26.21 -16.37 -34.02
CA ARG A 674 -25.91 -16.38 -35.47
C ARG A 674 -27.14 -16.52 -36.38
N ASP A 675 -28.31 -16.14 -35.89
CA ASP A 675 -29.55 -16.18 -36.69
C ASP A 675 -29.73 -14.92 -37.57
N TYR A 676 -28.71 -14.60 -38.38
CA TYR A 676 -28.62 -13.33 -39.09
C TYR A 676 -29.73 -13.11 -40.14
N GLN A 677 -30.24 -14.18 -40.76
CA GLN A 677 -31.28 -14.06 -41.79
C GLN A 677 -32.64 -13.68 -41.21
N ASN A 678 -33.05 -14.32 -40.12
CA ASN A 678 -34.33 -14.02 -39.48
C ASN A 678 -34.28 -12.66 -38.78
N VAL A 679 -33.16 -12.35 -38.09
CA VAL A 679 -32.97 -11.03 -37.45
C VAL A 679 -33.08 -9.89 -38.47
N LEU A 680 -32.52 -10.04 -39.67
CA LEU A 680 -32.56 -8.98 -40.68
C LEU A 680 -33.99 -8.72 -41.20
N LEU A 681 -34.82 -9.75 -41.33
CA LEU A 681 -36.23 -9.62 -41.69
C LEU A 681 -37.06 -8.99 -40.56
N ASP A 682 -36.84 -9.44 -39.33
CA ASP A 682 -37.56 -8.94 -38.14
C ASP A 682 -37.22 -7.46 -37.86
N ILE A 683 -35.98 -7.03 -38.10
CA ILE A 683 -35.58 -5.62 -37.97
C ILE A 683 -36.33 -4.73 -38.97
N ASP A 684 -36.44 -5.15 -40.24
CA ASP A 684 -37.14 -4.37 -41.26
C ASP A 684 -38.64 -4.21 -40.90
N ASP A 685 -39.26 -5.24 -40.30
CA ASP A 685 -40.64 -5.19 -39.81
C ASP A 685 -40.81 -4.25 -38.59
N VAL A 686 -39.86 -4.28 -37.63
CA VAL A 686 -39.89 -3.40 -36.43
C VAL A 686 -39.72 -1.94 -36.83
N VAL A 687 -38.75 -1.63 -37.70
CA VAL A 687 -38.50 -0.27 -38.18
C VAL A 687 -39.65 0.25 -39.04
N ALA A 688 -40.35 -0.61 -39.78
CA ALA A 688 -41.53 -0.22 -40.55
C ALA A 688 -42.78 0.01 -39.68
N ARG A 689 -42.92 -0.71 -38.57
CA ARG A 689 -44.06 -0.59 -37.64
C ARG A 689 -43.93 0.62 -36.73
N ASP A 690 -42.74 0.88 -36.20
CA ASP A 690 -42.50 1.85 -35.15
C ASP A 690 -41.86 3.12 -35.76
N SER A 691 -42.70 4.06 -36.22
CA SER A 691 -42.23 5.28 -36.93
C SER A 691 -41.41 6.25 -36.07
N VAL A 692 -41.51 6.13 -34.74
CA VAL A 692 -40.68 6.83 -33.75
C VAL A 692 -40.14 5.76 -32.81
N ASN A 693 -38.88 5.39 -33.00
CA ASN A 693 -38.21 4.33 -32.24
C ASN A 693 -36.91 4.88 -31.64
N PHE A 694 -36.80 4.81 -30.31
CA PHE A 694 -35.64 5.32 -29.55
C PHE A 694 -34.34 4.58 -29.91
N PHE A 695 -34.44 3.36 -30.46
CA PHE A 695 -33.32 2.49 -30.79
C PHE A 695 -33.07 2.40 -32.31
N ALA A 696 -33.63 3.30 -33.13
CA ALA A 696 -33.54 3.23 -34.59
C ALA A 696 -32.09 3.13 -35.13
N CYS A 697 -31.16 3.91 -34.57
CA CYS A 697 -29.74 3.86 -34.97
C CYS A 697 -29.06 2.55 -34.54
N LYS A 698 -29.40 2.03 -33.36
CA LYS A 698 -28.94 0.71 -32.89
C LYS A 698 -29.47 -0.44 -33.76
N TYR A 699 -30.70 -0.36 -34.23
CA TYR A 699 -31.25 -1.32 -35.20
C TYR A 699 -30.52 -1.25 -36.55
N THR A 700 -30.18 -0.05 -37.01
CA THR A 700 -29.44 0.14 -38.26
C THR A 700 -28.02 -0.44 -38.18
N LEU A 701 -27.37 -0.30 -37.02
CA LEU A 701 -26.08 -0.94 -36.73
C LEU A 701 -26.19 -2.47 -36.66
N LEU A 702 -27.16 -3.00 -35.91
CA LEU A 702 -27.38 -4.45 -35.80
C LEU A 702 -27.68 -5.07 -37.18
N ARG A 703 -28.44 -4.37 -38.02
CA ARG A 703 -28.69 -4.76 -39.41
C ARG A 703 -27.40 -4.84 -40.22
N ALA A 704 -26.53 -3.81 -40.14
CA ALA A 704 -25.23 -3.85 -40.82
C ALA A 704 -24.38 -5.03 -40.33
N GLN A 705 -24.34 -5.28 -39.01
CA GLN A 705 -23.62 -6.42 -38.45
C GLN A 705 -24.17 -7.78 -38.93
N CYS A 706 -25.49 -7.92 -39.09
CA CYS A 706 -26.10 -9.12 -39.68
C CYS A 706 -25.69 -9.31 -41.15
N VAL A 707 -25.64 -8.22 -41.93
CA VAL A 707 -25.14 -8.25 -43.32
C VAL A 707 -23.68 -8.72 -43.34
N GLY A 708 -22.82 -8.16 -42.49
CA GLY A 708 -21.42 -8.59 -42.36
C GLY A 708 -21.27 -10.05 -41.97
N GLY A 709 -22.10 -10.53 -41.04
CA GLY A 709 -22.15 -11.94 -40.65
C GLY A 709 -22.49 -12.87 -41.81
N LEU A 710 -23.45 -12.49 -42.66
CA LEU A 710 -23.88 -13.27 -43.82
C LEU A 710 -22.89 -13.23 -44.98
N THR A 711 -22.24 -12.10 -45.22
CA THR A 711 -21.26 -11.93 -46.32
C THR A 711 -19.85 -12.36 -45.93
N SER A 712 -19.57 -12.61 -44.65
CA SER A 712 -18.26 -13.07 -44.17
C SER A 712 -17.73 -14.33 -44.90
N TYR A 713 -18.63 -15.24 -45.31
CA TYR A 713 -18.27 -16.49 -45.99
C TYR A 713 -18.09 -16.34 -47.51
N THR A 714 -18.57 -15.27 -48.12
CA THR A 714 -18.51 -15.07 -49.58
C THR A 714 -17.19 -14.41 -50.02
N GLY A 715 -16.45 -13.81 -49.09
CA GLY A 715 -15.23 -13.05 -49.37
C GLY A 715 -15.49 -11.67 -50.00
N ASP A 716 -16.75 -11.34 -50.29
CA ASP A 716 -17.17 -10.04 -50.81
C ASP A 716 -17.62 -9.15 -49.65
N ARG A 717 -16.84 -8.10 -49.38
CA ARG A 717 -17.09 -7.15 -48.29
C ARG A 717 -17.94 -5.96 -48.73
N THR A 718 -18.24 -5.82 -50.02
CA THR A 718 -18.96 -4.65 -50.56
C THR A 718 -20.32 -4.40 -49.89
N PRO A 719 -21.19 -5.40 -49.62
CA PRO A 719 -22.50 -5.13 -49.03
C PRO A 719 -22.41 -4.69 -47.57
N TYR A 720 -21.35 -5.13 -46.87
CA TYR A 720 -21.12 -4.73 -45.48
C TYR A 720 -20.64 -3.28 -45.39
N PHE A 721 -19.74 -2.88 -46.30
CA PHE A 721 -19.29 -1.49 -46.39
C PHE A 721 -20.43 -0.53 -46.75
N GLU A 722 -21.28 -0.90 -47.71
CA GLU A 722 -22.45 -0.10 -48.06
C GLU A 722 -23.42 0.05 -46.88
N ALA A 723 -23.59 -1.00 -46.07
CA ALA A 723 -24.42 -0.95 -44.87
C ALA A 723 -23.82 -0.04 -43.78
N LEU A 724 -22.49 -0.06 -43.58
CA LEU A 724 -21.81 0.84 -42.63
C LEU A 724 -21.83 2.30 -43.10
N GLN A 725 -21.65 2.56 -44.40
CA GLN A 725 -21.81 3.91 -44.97
C GLN A 725 -23.25 4.43 -44.81
N GLY A 726 -24.24 3.53 -44.90
CA GLY A 726 -25.63 3.85 -44.65
C GLY A 726 -25.88 4.38 -43.23
N ILE A 727 -25.17 3.87 -42.21
CA ILE A 727 -25.29 4.32 -40.81
C ILE A 727 -24.77 5.76 -40.69
N VAL A 728 -23.57 6.02 -41.21
CA VAL A 728 -22.96 7.36 -41.17
C VAL A 728 -23.85 8.41 -41.84
N ALA A 729 -24.57 8.03 -42.90
CA ALA A 729 -25.49 8.92 -43.60
C ALA A 729 -26.86 9.10 -42.91
N SER A 730 -27.34 8.11 -42.16
CA SER A 730 -28.69 8.10 -41.57
C SER A 730 -28.74 8.49 -40.09
N CYS A 731 -27.63 8.35 -39.37
CA CYS A 731 -27.50 8.63 -37.94
C CYS A 731 -26.27 9.50 -37.63
N PRO A 732 -26.18 10.74 -38.16
CA PRO A 732 -25.06 11.65 -37.85
C PRO A 732 -24.99 11.94 -36.34
N ASP A 733 -23.79 12.16 -35.81
CA ASP A 733 -23.52 12.56 -34.42
C ASP A 733 -24.03 11.57 -33.34
N THR A 734 -24.04 10.28 -33.66
CA THR A 734 -24.38 9.18 -32.72
C THR A 734 -23.18 8.25 -32.48
N GLU A 735 -23.15 7.58 -31.32
CA GLU A 735 -22.14 6.56 -30.99
C GLU A 735 -22.06 5.46 -32.06
N GLU A 736 -23.19 5.07 -32.65
CA GLU A 736 -23.24 4.04 -33.69
C GLU A 736 -22.57 4.49 -35.00
N SER A 737 -22.64 5.78 -35.33
CA SER A 737 -21.96 6.37 -36.48
C SER A 737 -20.46 6.51 -36.26
N ALA A 738 -20.04 6.88 -35.03
CA ALA A 738 -18.64 6.87 -34.64
C ALA A 738 -18.04 5.45 -34.74
N PHE A 739 -18.75 4.45 -34.18
CA PHE A 739 -18.37 3.05 -34.28
C PHE A 739 -18.30 2.54 -35.74
N ALA A 740 -19.30 2.86 -36.56
CA ALA A 740 -19.31 2.47 -37.97
C ALA A 740 -18.15 3.10 -38.77
N SER A 741 -17.80 4.35 -38.47
CA SER A 741 -16.68 5.07 -39.11
C SER A 741 -15.33 4.45 -38.73
N GLU A 742 -15.11 4.16 -37.45
CA GLU A 742 -13.90 3.49 -36.98
C GLU A 742 -13.78 2.07 -37.55
N LEU A 743 -14.88 1.32 -37.60
CA LEU A 743 -14.89 -0.02 -38.19
C LEU A 743 -14.60 0.01 -39.70
N MET A 744 -15.06 1.01 -40.43
CA MET A 744 -14.70 1.19 -41.84
C MET A 744 -13.21 1.53 -42.02
N ARG A 745 -12.63 2.33 -41.12
CA ARG A 745 -11.22 2.69 -41.12
C ARG A 745 -10.31 1.49 -40.84
N THR A 746 -10.61 0.70 -39.79
CA THR A 746 -9.87 -0.55 -39.49
C THR A 746 -9.96 -1.58 -40.63
N LEU A 747 -11.06 -1.59 -41.38
CA LEU A 747 -11.25 -2.46 -42.54
C LEU A 747 -10.61 -1.93 -43.85
N GLY A 748 -9.89 -0.80 -43.80
CA GLY A 748 -9.04 -0.28 -44.87
C GLY A 748 -9.75 0.65 -45.87
N VAL A 749 -10.87 1.27 -45.50
CA VAL A 749 -11.58 2.27 -46.32
C VAL A 749 -11.07 3.67 -45.98
N ASP A 750 -10.45 4.35 -46.95
CA ASP A 750 -10.09 5.77 -46.84
C ASP A 750 -11.34 6.64 -46.94
N LEU A 751 -11.81 7.19 -45.81
CA LEU A 751 -12.99 8.05 -45.73
C LEU A 751 -12.68 9.55 -45.95
N GLY A 752 -11.42 9.93 -46.18
CA GLY A 752 -11.00 11.33 -46.26
C GLY A 752 -10.89 12.00 -44.88
N GLU A 753 -9.92 12.89 -44.70
CA GLU A 753 -9.46 13.38 -43.40
C GLU A 753 -10.45 14.31 -42.67
N ALA A 754 -10.71 14.00 -41.40
CA ALA A 754 -10.67 14.96 -40.29
C ALA A 754 -9.86 14.30 -39.15
N PRO A 755 -9.07 15.07 -38.37
CA PRO A 755 -7.74 14.66 -37.97
C PRO A 755 -7.76 13.81 -36.70
N PRO A 756 -7.00 12.70 -36.66
CA PRO A 756 -6.52 12.18 -35.39
C PRO A 756 -5.01 12.36 -35.24
N LYS A 757 -4.68 12.62 -33.98
CA LYS A 757 -3.40 12.58 -33.32
C LYS A 757 -2.48 11.50 -33.92
N LYS A 758 -1.22 11.89 -34.09
CA LYS A 758 -0.12 11.01 -34.46
C LYS A 758 0.15 10.03 -33.33
N GLU A 759 -0.15 8.77 -33.55
CA GLU A 759 0.63 7.68 -32.98
C GLU A 759 1.33 6.94 -34.11
N GLN A 760 2.64 6.79 -33.93
CA GLN A 760 3.54 6.13 -34.86
C GLN A 760 3.42 4.62 -34.63
N GLU A 761 2.85 3.89 -35.59
CA GLU A 761 3.05 2.44 -35.66
C GLU A 761 4.46 2.14 -36.19
N GLU A 762 5.30 1.59 -35.32
CA GLU A 762 6.57 0.97 -35.70
C GLU A 762 6.31 -0.35 -36.44
N ALA A 763 7.00 -0.52 -37.57
CA ALA A 763 7.01 -1.76 -38.32
C ALA A 763 7.68 -2.88 -37.49
N GLN A 764 6.96 -3.98 -37.22
CA GLN A 764 7.52 -5.17 -36.59
C GLN A 764 8.65 -5.78 -37.45
N GLU A 765 9.89 -5.63 -36.99
CA GLU A 765 11.02 -6.44 -37.45
C GLU A 765 10.93 -7.84 -36.84
N VAL A 766 11.21 -8.87 -37.65
CA VAL A 766 11.21 -10.27 -37.22
C VAL A 766 12.37 -10.51 -36.25
N GLN A 767 12.07 -10.50 -34.94
CA GLN A 767 13.03 -10.76 -33.86
C GLN A 767 13.57 -12.20 -33.92
N PRO A 768 14.90 -12.44 -33.94
CA PRO A 768 15.51 -13.77 -34.09
C PRO A 768 15.65 -14.59 -32.78
N PHE A 769 15.13 -14.09 -31.66
CA PHE A 769 15.30 -14.67 -30.31
C PHE A 769 14.02 -15.38 -29.83
N ALA A 770 14.16 -16.37 -28.94
CA ALA A 770 13.03 -17.18 -28.45
C ALA A 770 13.09 -17.39 -26.92
N ILE A 771 11.92 -17.47 -26.27
CA ILE A 771 11.81 -17.74 -24.82
C ILE A 771 12.02 -19.23 -24.54
N GLN A 772 12.89 -19.56 -23.58
CA GLN A 772 13.30 -20.95 -23.32
C GLN A 772 13.47 -21.21 -21.82
N PRO A 773 12.38 -21.28 -21.03
CA PRO A 773 12.46 -21.18 -19.56
C PRO A 773 13.27 -22.30 -18.89
N SER A 774 13.23 -23.50 -19.47
CA SER A 774 13.90 -24.70 -18.92
C SER A 774 15.37 -24.85 -19.34
N ASN A 775 15.88 -23.99 -20.21
CA ASN A 775 17.26 -24.05 -20.67
C ASN A 775 18.22 -23.42 -19.64
N GLN A 776 19.52 -23.70 -19.78
CA GLN A 776 20.53 -23.03 -18.96
C GLN A 776 20.61 -21.55 -19.33
N HIS A 777 20.64 -20.68 -18.32
CA HIS A 777 20.72 -19.23 -18.49
C HIS A 777 22.03 -18.66 -17.92
N TYR A 778 22.40 -17.49 -18.42
CA TYR A 778 23.54 -16.69 -18.02
C TYR A 778 23.10 -15.25 -17.76
N LEU A 779 23.70 -14.56 -16.79
CA LEU A 779 23.59 -13.10 -16.71
C LEU A 779 24.69 -12.48 -17.57
N GLY A 780 24.33 -11.58 -18.49
CA GLY A 780 25.26 -10.81 -19.31
C GLY A 780 25.24 -9.32 -18.98
N ILE A 781 26.42 -8.75 -18.73
CA ILE A 781 26.63 -7.31 -18.59
C ILE A 781 27.39 -6.83 -19.82
N PHE A 782 26.79 -5.92 -20.60
CA PHE A 782 27.36 -5.41 -21.84
C PHE A 782 28.09 -4.08 -21.60
N VAL A 783 29.41 -4.09 -21.80
CA VAL A 783 30.31 -2.99 -21.44
C VAL A 783 30.97 -2.44 -22.70
N PRO A 784 30.68 -1.19 -23.12
CA PRO A 784 31.35 -0.55 -24.24
C PRO A 784 32.85 -0.34 -23.98
N VAL A 785 33.68 -0.73 -24.94
CA VAL A 785 35.14 -0.59 -24.89
C VAL A 785 35.51 0.90 -24.86
N GLY A 786 36.07 1.35 -23.73
CA GLY A 786 36.46 2.75 -23.49
C GLY A 786 35.62 3.48 -22.45
N ARG A 787 34.45 2.95 -22.06
CA ARG A 787 33.59 3.49 -20.98
C ARG A 787 33.70 2.74 -19.66
N GLY A 788 34.35 1.57 -19.66
CA GLY A 788 34.53 0.74 -18.47
C GLY A 788 35.64 -0.30 -18.68
N ASN A 789 36.10 -0.90 -17.58
CA ASN A 789 37.12 -1.96 -17.60
C ASN A 789 36.44 -3.31 -17.32
N GLY A 790 36.24 -4.13 -18.36
CA GLY A 790 35.55 -5.41 -18.19
C GLY A 790 36.27 -6.43 -17.29
N ASN A 791 37.55 -6.21 -16.95
CA ASN A 791 38.24 -7.01 -15.93
C ASN A 791 37.91 -6.57 -14.50
N GLU A 792 37.64 -5.28 -14.30
CA GLU A 792 37.23 -4.71 -13.02
C GLU A 792 35.79 -5.12 -12.72
N ILE A 793 34.88 -4.97 -13.67
CA ILE A 793 33.50 -5.45 -13.56
C ILE A 793 33.47 -6.96 -13.30
N LYS A 794 34.32 -7.73 -13.97
CA LYS A 794 34.47 -9.16 -13.69
C LYS A 794 34.92 -9.43 -12.25
N ALA A 795 35.84 -8.64 -11.71
CA ALA A 795 36.32 -8.80 -10.35
C ALA A 795 35.21 -8.45 -9.34
N THR A 796 34.56 -7.30 -9.50
CA THR A 796 33.44 -6.86 -8.66
C THR A 796 32.29 -7.86 -8.70
N THR A 797 31.88 -8.34 -9.87
CA THR A 797 30.86 -9.38 -10.00
C THR A 797 31.31 -10.71 -9.38
N ALA A 798 32.60 -11.04 -9.39
CA ALA A 798 33.11 -12.25 -8.73
C ALA A 798 33.14 -12.12 -7.21
N ASP A 799 33.44 -10.92 -6.69
CA ASP A 799 33.41 -10.60 -5.27
C ASP A 799 31.96 -10.64 -4.75
N PHE A 800 31.02 -10.01 -5.47
CA PHE A 800 29.59 -10.10 -5.20
C PHE A 800 29.09 -11.55 -5.21
N ASN A 801 29.46 -12.34 -6.22
CA ASN A 801 29.10 -13.76 -6.28
C ASN A 801 29.65 -14.57 -5.11
N SER A 802 30.82 -14.20 -4.60
CA SER A 802 31.42 -14.88 -3.44
C SER A 802 30.69 -14.53 -2.15
N ALA A 803 30.14 -13.32 -2.05
CA ALA A 803 29.39 -12.86 -0.88
C ALA A 803 27.93 -13.35 -0.86
N PHE A 804 27.18 -13.15 -1.95
CA PHE A 804 25.72 -13.41 -2.00
C PHE A 804 25.34 -14.80 -2.55
N PHE A 805 26.25 -15.45 -3.28
CA PHE A 805 26.00 -16.72 -3.97
C PHE A 805 27.15 -17.72 -3.82
N GLY A 806 27.93 -17.63 -2.72
CA GLY A 806 29.11 -18.45 -2.47
C GLY A 806 28.83 -19.96 -2.54
N SER A 807 27.65 -20.39 -2.05
CA SER A 807 27.17 -21.77 -2.11
C SER A 807 26.99 -22.30 -3.53
N LYS A 808 26.57 -21.45 -4.48
CA LYS A 808 26.33 -21.81 -5.89
C LYS A 808 27.62 -21.93 -6.71
N ARG A 809 28.76 -21.40 -6.22
CA ARG A 809 30.08 -21.47 -6.89
C ARG A 809 30.04 -20.98 -8.35
N LEU A 810 29.34 -19.87 -8.59
CA LEU A 810 29.18 -19.27 -9.91
C LEU A 810 30.53 -18.85 -10.52
N LYS A 811 30.65 -18.94 -11.84
CA LYS A 811 31.86 -18.54 -12.58
C LYS A 811 31.61 -17.28 -13.38
N VAL A 812 32.44 -16.28 -13.18
CA VAL A 812 32.44 -15.05 -13.98
C VAL A 812 33.48 -15.14 -15.08
N THR A 813 33.05 -14.94 -16.32
CA THR A 813 33.91 -14.89 -17.51
C THR A 813 33.74 -13.56 -18.19
N SER A 814 34.76 -13.10 -18.91
CA SER A 814 34.68 -11.85 -19.66
C SER A 814 35.24 -12.07 -21.05
N ASN A 815 34.43 -11.79 -22.07
CA ASN A 815 34.72 -12.06 -23.47
C ASN A 815 34.33 -10.84 -24.33
N LEU A 816 34.96 -10.67 -25.50
CA LEU A 816 34.53 -9.68 -26.48
C LEU A 816 33.42 -10.27 -27.35
N ILE A 817 32.28 -9.58 -27.46
CA ILE A 817 31.21 -9.92 -28.42
C ILE A 817 31.54 -9.34 -29.80
N ASP A 818 32.03 -8.11 -29.84
CA ASP A 818 32.50 -7.45 -31.04
C ASP A 818 33.74 -6.57 -30.77
N ARG A 819 34.07 -5.65 -31.69
CA ARG A 819 35.24 -4.77 -31.54
C ARG A 819 35.00 -3.61 -30.58
N ALA A 820 33.75 -3.35 -30.21
CA ALA A 820 33.32 -2.17 -29.46
C ALA A 820 32.68 -2.51 -28.10
N THR A 821 32.38 -3.78 -27.82
CA THR A 821 31.63 -4.22 -26.63
C THR A 821 32.19 -5.52 -26.05
N GLN A 822 32.43 -5.50 -24.74
CA GLN A 822 32.82 -6.63 -23.93
C GLN A 822 31.61 -7.13 -23.14
N VAL A 823 31.42 -8.45 -23.05
CA VAL A 823 30.39 -9.06 -22.21
C VAL A 823 31.03 -9.74 -21.01
N VAL A 824 30.56 -9.38 -19.82
CA VAL A 824 30.85 -10.12 -18.58
C VAL A 824 29.69 -11.09 -18.35
N LEU A 825 29.98 -12.39 -18.28
CA LEU A 825 28.99 -13.44 -18.14
C LEU A 825 29.14 -14.17 -16.82
N VAL A 826 28.05 -14.26 -16.07
CA VAL A 826 27.92 -15.14 -14.91
C VAL A 826 27.30 -16.47 -15.36
N LYS A 827 28.04 -17.56 -15.16
CA LYS A 827 27.64 -18.92 -15.60
C LYS A 827 27.70 -19.93 -14.46
N SER A 828 26.81 -20.92 -14.39
CA SER A 828 25.59 -21.17 -15.20
C SER A 828 24.39 -21.34 -14.27
N PHE A 829 23.24 -20.81 -14.64
CA PHE A 829 21.96 -21.04 -13.95
C PHE A 829 21.19 -22.16 -14.64
N ASN A 830 20.41 -22.95 -13.89
CA ASN A 830 19.77 -24.15 -14.43
C ASN A 830 18.54 -23.84 -15.29
N ASN A 831 17.80 -22.78 -14.96
CA ASN A 831 16.56 -22.35 -15.60
C ASN A 831 16.45 -20.81 -15.57
N GLN A 832 15.39 -20.27 -16.18
CA GLN A 832 15.10 -18.84 -16.24
C GLN A 832 14.85 -18.24 -14.85
N GLU A 833 14.05 -18.92 -14.02
CA GLU A 833 13.69 -18.48 -12.67
C GLU A 833 14.93 -18.24 -11.79
N GLU A 834 15.87 -19.18 -11.77
CA GLU A 834 17.11 -19.06 -11.00
C GLU A 834 18.00 -17.90 -11.48
N ALA A 835 17.94 -17.58 -12.78
CA ALA A 835 18.70 -16.49 -13.38
C ALA A 835 18.02 -15.12 -13.18
N MET A 836 16.69 -15.07 -13.19
CA MET A 836 15.92 -13.85 -12.88
C MET A 836 16.02 -13.48 -11.41
N GLY A 837 15.91 -14.44 -10.49
CA GLY A 837 16.18 -14.18 -9.07
C GLY A 837 17.62 -13.74 -8.81
N TYR A 838 18.60 -14.13 -9.64
CA TYR A 838 19.95 -13.56 -9.58
C TYR A 838 19.99 -12.13 -10.15
N TYR A 839 19.29 -11.88 -11.26
CA TYR A 839 19.20 -10.57 -11.91
C TYR A 839 18.65 -9.52 -10.95
N GLU A 840 17.53 -9.80 -10.28
CA GLU A 840 16.88 -8.90 -9.32
C GLU A 840 17.82 -8.52 -8.18
N VAL A 841 18.45 -9.51 -7.52
CA VAL A 841 19.40 -9.26 -6.42
C VAL A 841 20.64 -8.51 -6.90
N PHE A 842 21.06 -8.75 -8.15
CA PHE A 842 22.22 -8.07 -8.73
C PHE A 842 21.91 -6.59 -9.07
N THR A 843 20.72 -6.29 -9.59
CA THR A 843 20.32 -4.93 -9.98
C THR A 843 19.81 -4.10 -8.80
N SER A 844 19.22 -4.72 -7.78
CA SER A 844 18.74 -4.04 -6.57
C SER A 844 19.87 -3.66 -5.60
N ASN A 845 20.99 -4.40 -5.58
CA ASN A 845 22.08 -4.14 -4.66
C ASN A 845 22.83 -2.84 -5.03
N ARG A 846 22.59 -1.79 -4.25
CA ARG A 846 23.23 -0.48 -4.39
C ARG A 846 24.40 -0.25 -3.44
N GLU A 847 24.75 -1.20 -2.58
CA GLU A 847 25.93 -1.08 -1.70
C GLU A 847 27.20 -1.58 -2.40
N ASP A 848 27.18 -2.84 -2.86
CA ASP A 848 28.36 -3.51 -3.44
C ASP A 848 28.49 -3.31 -4.95
N LEU A 849 27.38 -3.00 -5.63
CA LEU A 849 27.30 -2.92 -7.09
C LEU A 849 26.93 -1.54 -7.62
N ILE A 850 26.99 -0.48 -6.81
CA ILE A 850 26.61 0.88 -7.21
C ILE A 850 27.31 1.32 -8.50
N ASP A 851 28.61 1.10 -8.61
CA ASP A 851 29.42 1.51 -9.77
C ASP A 851 28.98 0.80 -11.06
N ILE A 852 28.43 -0.42 -10.95
CA ILE A 852 27.93 -1.18 -12.11
C ILE A 852 26.48 -0.75 -12.40
N ASN A 853 25.62 -0.70 -11.39
CA ASN A 853 24.20 -0.41 -11.57
C ASN A 853 23.93 1.05 -11.93
N SER A 854 24.80 2.00 -11.55
CA SER A 854 24.69 3.43 -11.91
C SER A 854 25.43 3.79 -13.20
N SER A 855 26.15 2.86 -13.83
CA SER A 855 26.96 3.15 -15.03
C SER A 855 26.16 3.13 -16.34
N GLY A 856 24.90 2.69 -16.29
CA GLY A 856 24.03 2.56 -17.47
C GLY A 856 24.46 1.45 -18.42
N TYR A 857 25.08 0.38 -17.92
CA TYR A 857 25.34 -0.82 -18.71
C TYR A 857 24.06 -1.62 -18.91
N ASP A 858 23.90 -2.19 -20.10
CA ASP A 858 22.80 -3.11 -20.37
C ASP A 858 23.08 -4.43 -19.65
N ILE A 859 22.16 -4.84 -18.77
CA ILE A 859 22.20 -6.11 -18.04
C ILE A 859 21.00 -6.93 -18.48
N ALA A 860 21.24 -8.17 -18.92
CA ALA A 860 20.17 -9.05 -19.38
C ALA A 860 20.42 -10.52 -19.02
N VAL A 861 19.35 -11.27 -18.80
CA VAL A 861 19.39 -12.73 -18.67
C VAL A 861 19.31 -13.36 -20.06
N ILE A 862 20.20 -14.32 -20.33
CA ILE A 862 20.41 -14.90 -21.67
C ILE A 862 20.42 -16.42 -21.60
N SER A 863 19.51 -17.07 -22.33
CA SER A 863 19.57 -18.53 -22.50
C SER A 863 20.85 -18.93 -23.24
N ASN A 864 21.32 -20.15 -23.04
CA ASN A 864 22.49 -20.68 -23.73
C ASN A 864 22.32 -20.65 -25.27
N GLU A 865 21.12 -20.87 -25.80
CA GLU A 865 20.84 -20.80 -27.24
C GLU A 865 20.76 -19.36 -27.74
N ASN A 866 20.05 -18.47 -27.02
CA ASN A 866 19.98 -17.05 -27.37
C ASN A 866 21.36 -16.40 -27.30
N TYR A 867 22.24 -16.82 -26.38
CA TYR A 867 23.63 -16.36 -26.33
C TYR A 867 24.41 -16.75 -27.59
N VAL A 868 24.16 -17.94 -28.17
CA VAL A 868 24.77 -18.36 -29.43
C VAL A 868 24.24 -17.52 -30.59
N THR A 869 22.94 -17.23 -30.62
CA THR A 869 22.31 -16.37 -31.63
C THR A 869 22.82 -14.93 -31.54
N LEU A 870 22.88 -14.37 -30.33
CA LEU A 870 23.45 -13.05 -30.04
C LEU A 870 24.91 -12.96 -30.47
N PHE A 871 25.71 -13.98 -30.18
CA PHE A 871 27.13 -14.01 -30.58
C PHE A 871 27.32 -14.08 -32.12
N LYS A 872 26.41 -14.74 -32.84
CA LYS A 872 26.44 -14.81 -34.31
C LYS A 872 25.97 -13.52 -34.97
N ASN A 873 24.86 -12.97 -34.49
CA ASN A 873 24.19 -11.82 -35.09
C ASN A 873 24.78 -10.48 -34.64
N LYS A 874 25.42 -10.46 -33.45
CA LYS A 874 25.99 -9.26 -32.79
C LYS A 874 24.96 -8.16 -32.53
N ASP A 875 23.69 -8.55 -32.43
CA ASP A 875 22.57 -7.64 -32.19
C ASP A 875 22.28 -7.55 -30.69
N ILE A 876 23.03 -6.70 -29.99
CA ILE A 876 22.90 -6.51 -28.54
C ILE A 876 21.62 -5.74 -28.22
N ARG A 877 21.30 -4.69 -28.99
CA ARG A 877 20.10 -3.86 -28.76
C ARG A 877 18.83 -4.67 -28.96
N GLY A 878 18.71 -5.40 -30.07
CA GLY A 878 17.54 -6.25 -30.31
C GLY A 878 17.34 -7.31 -29.22
N TYR A 879 18.43 -7.83 -28.62
CA TYR A 879 18.29 -8.75 -27.50
C TYR A 879 17.86 -8.07 -26.19
N VAL A 880 18.36 -6.86 -25.90
CA VAL A 880 17.95 -6.10 -24.70
C VAL A 880 16.48 -5.71 -24.80
N ASP A 881 16.02 -5.31 -25.99
CA ASP A 881 14.61 -5.01 -26.25
C ASP A 881 13.74 -6.28 -26.15
N PHE A 882 14.23 -7.41 -26.68
CA PHE A 882 13.57 -8.71 -26.48
C PHE A 882 13.49 -9.12 -25.01
N PHE A 883 14.55 -8.84 -24.22
CA PHE A 883 14.57 -9.12 -22.79
C PHE A 883 13.56 -8.25 -22.03
N SER A 884 13.51 -6.94 -22.30
CA SER A 884 12.55 -6.05 -21.65
C SER A 884 11.09 -6.43 -21.97
N GLN A 885 10.79 -6.77 -23.22
CA GLN A 885 9.44 -7.14 -23.68
C GLN A 885 8.94 -8.51 -23.25
N HIS A 886 9.81 -9.41 -22.79
CA HIS A 886 9.42 -10.81 -22.52
C HIS A 886 9.83 -11.33 -21.14
N TYR A 887 10.80 -10.71 -20.49
CA TYR A 887 11.26 -11.11 -19.15
C TYR A 887 10.88 -10.07 -18.09
N LEU A 888 10.70 -8.79 -18.45
CA LEU A 888 10.35 -7.72 -17.50
C LEU A 888 8.87 -7.31 -17.57
N SER A 889 8.22 -7.39 -18.74
CA SER A 889 6.82 -6.98 -18.91
C SER A 889 5.77 -7.98 -18.38
N GLY A 890 6.19 -8.94 -17.55
CA GLY A 890 5.32 -9.96 -16.94
C GLY A 890 5.53 -10.09 -15.43
N GLN A 891 6.16 -9.09 -14.81
CA GLN A 891 6.21 -8.91 -13.36
C GLN A 891 5.00 -8.09 -12.90
#